data_AF-A0A398BWG4-F1
#
_entry.id   AF-A0A398BWG4-F1
#
_cell.length_a   1.000
_cell.length_b   1.000
_cell.length_c   1.000
_cell.angle_alpha   90.00
_cell.angle_beta   90.00
_cell.angle_gamma   90.00
#
_symmetry.space_group_name_H-M   'P 1'
#
loop_
_entity.id
_entity.type
_entity.pdbx_description
1 polymer ?
#
loop_
_entity_poly.entity_id
_entity_poly.type
_entity_poly.pdbx_seq_one_letter_code
_entity_poly.pdbx_strand_id
1 'polypeptide(L)'
;MTDRVVTFRNGTLPTGGVSPGDLAAEAAAREAADDAEVTAREAAENLGSILRLTGSTGTAQEVTATVGTAQLHIGMEIGQRMQARWLENNTGPGAKLIVSRDGVETECTIKRRNGADLAANDLLGSARYDFVVHSVDPYVVRVVGAVAKDDINGLPEALDDAFQDAAEAMNAAMDAQDTADSAVAAASAAQTAADDAQATADAALQDAAEATNDLIDLEALLDDGAKLPATKLLGIVRSGENPATVLAAYGAVQPYVWFERLDGSYRIWGAVADGAPGSTQYGTRWYAPRAVLSDDIAAQIAARLIAANNLSDLADKALARENLSVYSRASVDLLLTDKASATAFQQFVTRVLGALTGLAYRVVPYTVSPYDGAIKIAADEISYPQLWVTTPDDLAALVPGDEGPFLVSGAILTFPTKDDPLGTTRTYFVDMAASPRVVTSEVGIAVNYSKDRLILGVAHRGWYVDMANLPVTWALLPTESDPVIMFDRATLRTEALQLAVAALPVPDDVVGGPAWVTAAAGPIQIGGPMRSQTVVLQAAGVKADCSHMTVASDAVLNFVAGGTVFAGHGRTFAGQAGMHTATVPAGGLVRVTRISANATFGTVIEPLGGTVLSYAGGAEPVHDVSIALGGQSQLSLGYYRGLPGSFAHAVRDAGWMATPLDVDAHWINGATGGSSMLVTPNNWWTVGNTEGPALTAWKAAVTAADAAGQPVPECVIWMQGEADAWVVQQGTYSSTVYKDAIKSVWSAMRSHLTSLGASDPQFLVVQLGAWDFEGDDYPTGASAVRWAYQRAIDEVAYAHFAADSYDIPRPWGDVHLGGMGHYHLAHRLARAYANVIEGQANSLGPQITGATWRSATDFRAAVVGLPSGLHLPPGDMGDVASGPYPWGFQILSGANMTVEVPIIRGILDRVSRTVTLETNTNLSGCRVAFPAGFATDQRAGHLIRDEQAHGRLMGLPLRSGMSAALIAP
;
A
#
# COMPACT_ATOMS: atom_id res chain seq x y z
N MET A 1 56.51 2.95 7.39
CA MET A 1 55.81 3.45 6.18
C MET A 1 54.38 2.99 6.32
N THR A 2 53.51 3.91 6.73
CA THR A 2 52.10 3.65 6.99
C THR A 2 51.32 3.85 5.70
N ASP A 3 50.50 2.87 5.35
CA ASP A 3 49.65 2.89 4.15
C ASP A 3 48.69 4.08 4.20
N ARG A 4 49.02 5.14 3.45
CA ARG A 4 48.09 6.21 3.11
C ARG A 4 47.58 5.94 1.69
N VAL A 5 46.33 5.51 1.61
CA VAL A 5 45.58 5.38 0.36
C VAL A 5 45.34 6.79 -0.19
N VAL A 6 45.93 7.10 -1.34
CA VAL A 6 45.71 8.37 -2.07
C VAL A 6 44.62 8.14 -3.11
N THR A 7 43.47 8.77 -2.93
CA THR A 7 42.33 8.71 -3.87
C THR A 7 42.40 9.90 -4.84
N PHE A 8 42.61 9.63 -6.13
CA PHE A 8 42.63 10.65 -7.18
C PHE A 8 41.21 11.01 -7.62
N ARG A 9 40.84 12.30 -7.55
CA ARG A 9 39.46 12.79 -7.77
C ARG A 9 39.05 13.00 -9.24
N ASN A 10 39.87 12.66 -10.24
CA ASN A 10 39.52 12.87 -11.67
C ASN A 10 40.05 11.78 -12.62
N GLY A 11 39.71 10.52 -12.34
CA GLY A 11 39.33 9.52 -13.36
C GLY A 11 40.30 9.07 -14.46
N THR A 12 41.54 9.53 -14.52
CA THR A 12 42.54 8.99 -15.47
C THR A 12 43.88 8.82 -14.77
N LEU A 13 44.32 7.57 -14.62
CA LEU A 13 45.72 7.28 -14.28
C LEU A 13 46.59 7.78 -15.44
N PRO A 14 47.56 8.69 -15.20
CA PRO A 14 48.53 9.05 -16.22
C PRO A 14 49.24 7.76 -16.66
N THR A 15 49.16 7.43 -17.94
CA THR A 15 49.84 6.25 -18.51
C THR A 15 51.37 6.43 -18.55
N GLY A 16 51.87 7.64 -18.26
CA GLY A 16 53.25 7.89 -17.90
C GLY A 16 53.41 7.80 -16.38
N GLY A 17 54.31 6.93 -15.90
CA GLY A 17 54.53 6.70 -14.47
C GLY A 17 54.64 7.99 -13.67
N VAL A 18 53.74 8.17 -12.71
CA VAL A 18 53.77 9.27 -11.74
C VAL A 18 55.06 9.12 -10.95
N SER A 19 55.99 10.05 -11.14
CA SER A 19 57.25 10.03 -10.41
C SER A 19 56.98 10.43 -8.96
N PRO A 20 57.82 10.02 -8.00
CA PRO A 20 57.75 10.53 -6.62
C PRO A 20 57.77 12.06 -6.53
N GLY A 21 58.30 12.75 -7.54
CA GLY A 21 58.28 14.21 -7.64
C GLY A 21 56.89 14.79 -7.93
N ASP A 22 56.04 14.07 -8.66
CA ASP A 22 54.69 14.53 -9.02
C ASP A 22 53.74 14.44 -7.81
N LEU A 23 53.90 13.41 -6.98
CA LEU A 23 53.16 13.30 -5.71
C LEU A 23 53.61 14.35 -4.68
N ALA A 24 54.91 14.66 -4.64
CA ALA A 24 55.42 15.74 -3.80
C ALA A 24 54.90 17.12 -4.24
N ALA A 25 54.79 17.34 -5.56
CA ALA A 25 54.22 18.56 -6.12
C ALA A 25 52.71 18.69 -5.83
N GLU A 26 51.93 17.60 -5.93
CA GLU A 26 50.50 17.63 -5.58
C GLU A 26 50.28 17.83 -4.07
N ALA A 27 51.07 17.19 -3.22
CA ALA A 27 51.01 17.40 -1.78
C ALA A 27 51.33 18.85 -1.40
N ALA A 28 52.38 19.43 -1.99
CA ALA A 28 52.73 20.83 -1.79
C ALA A 28 51.65 21.79 -2.31
N ALA A 29 50.97 21.45 -3.42
CA ALA A 29 49.88 22.25 -3.96
C ALA A 29 48.63 22.20 -3.07
N ARG A 30 48.32 21.06 -2.45
CA ARG A 30 47.22 20.95 -1.48
C ARG A 30 47.53 21.69 -0.18
N GLU A 31 48.74 21.55 0.35
CA GLU A 31 49.18 22.29 1.53
C GLU A 31 49.11 23.81 1.28
N ALA A 32 49.54 24.27 0.10
CA ALA A 32 49.41 25.67 -0.28
C ALA A 32 47.95 26.14 -0.45
N ALA A 33 47.02 25.26 -0.84
CA ALA A 33 45.60 25.58 -0.96
C ALA A 33 44.91 25.65 0.41
N ASP A 34 45.22 24.71 1.31
CA ASP A 34 44.73 24.72 2.69
C ASP A 34 45.28 25.95 3.44
N ASP A 35 46.57 26.27 3.26
CA ASP A 35 47.17 27.48 3.81
C ASP A 35 46.52 28.76 3.25
N ALA A 36 46.14 28.77 1.96
CA ALA A 36 45.44 29.90 1.36
C ALA A 36 44.00 30.04 1.89
N GLU A 37 43.28 28.95 2.15
CA GLU A 37 41.95 28.98 2.75
C GLU A 37 42.01 29.44 4.21
N VAL A 38 42.96 28.93 4.99
CA VAL A 38 43.22 29.39 6.37
C VAL A 38 43.59 30.88 6.35
N THR A 39 44.48 31.32 5.46
CA THR A 39 44.85 32.73 5.32
C THR A 39 43.65 33.60 4.92
N ALA A 40 42.78 33.13 4.02
CA ALA A 40 41.58 33.86 3.59
C ALA A 40 40.54 33.96 4.70
N ARG A 41 40.37 32.90 5.49
CA ARG A 41 39.51 32.88 6.66
C ARG A 41 40.07 33.78 7.76
N GLU A 42 41.36 33.74 8.03
CA GLU A 42 42.03 34.67 8.95
C GLU A 42 41.89 36.12 8.48
N ALA A 43 42.02 36.42 7.19
CA ALA A 43 41.81 37.75 6.63
C ALA A 43 40.35 38.24 6.77
N ALA A 44 39.36 37.38 6.53
CA ALA A 44 37.95 37.70 6.71
C ALA A 44 37.57 37.85 8.20
N GLU A 45 38.15 37.03 9.07
CA GLU A 45 37.95 37.09 10.52
C GLU A 45 38.64 38.32 11.14
N ASN A 46 39.76 38.77 10.56
CA ASN A 46 40.40 40.03 10.91
C ASN A 46 39.57 41.26 10.48
N LEU A 47 38.57 41.10 9.61
CA LEU A 47 37.57 42.13 9.27
C LEU A 47 36.24 41.94 10.04
N GLY A 48 36.11 40.88 10.84
CA GLY A 48 34.86 40.44 11.46
C GLY A 48 34.47 41.17 12.74
N SER A 49 33.23 40.98 13.19
CA SER A 49 32.62 41.62 14.36
C SER A 49 32.93 40.96 15.72
N ILE A 50 33.83 39.97 15.77
CA ILE A 50 34.18 39.21 16.99
C ILE A 50 35.69 39.31 17.28
N LEU A 51 36.05 39.82 18.45
CA LEU A 51 37.43 39.84 18.96
C LEU A 51 37.82 38.42 19.41
N ARG A 52 38.75 37.76 18.71
CA ARG A 52 39.26 36.45 19.14
C ARG A 52 40.51 36.65 19.97
N LEU A 53 40.40 36.36 21.26
CA LEU A 53 41.50 36.49 22.19
C LEU A 53 42.37 35.22 22.12
N THR A 54 43.68 35.43 22.03
CA THR A 54 44.68 34.36 21.91
C THR A 54 45.62 34.36 23.11
N GLY A 55 46.43 33.31 23.28
CA GLY A 55 47.45 33.28 24.33
C GLY A 55 46.90 33.25 25.77
N SER A 56 45.74 32.61 26.01
CA SER A 56 45.16 32.47 27.35
C SER A 56 46.19 31.88 28.34
N THR A 57 46.53 32.65 29.37
CA THR A 57 47.32 32.23 30.54
C THR A 57 46.56 32.60 31.82
N GLY A 58 46.90 32.01 32.98
CA GLY A 58 46.27 32.38 34.25
C GLY A 58 45.83 31.19 35.09
N THR A 59 44.79 31.40 35.90
CA THR A 59 44.22 30.43 36.85
C THR A 59 42.77 30.09 36.49
N ALA A 60 42.16 29.17 37.22
CA ALA A 60 40.73 28.91 37.20
C ALA A 60 39.84 30.17 37.33
N GLN A 61 40.31 31.21 38.03
CA GLN A 61 39.50 32.39 38.38
C GLN A 61 39.89 33.66 37.60
N GLU A 62 41.00 33.62 36.87
CA GLU A 62 41.53 34.77 36.15
C GLU A 62 42.28 34.29 34.91
N VAL A 63 41.82 34.69 33.72
CA VAL A 63 42.48 34.36 32.45
C VAL A 63 42.92 35.64 31.77
N THR A 64 44.21 35.73 31.44
CA THR A 64 44.78 36.79 30.60
C THR A 64 44.84 36.32 29.16
N ALA A 65 44.23 37.05 28.24
CA ALA A 65 44.25 36.76 26.81
C ALA A 65 44.52 38.02 25.98
N THR A 66 45.19 37.86 24.85
CA THR A 66 45.73 38.97 24.03
C THR A 66 44.89 39.18 22.77
N VAL A 67 44.60 40.44 22.45
CA VAL A 67 44.04 40.84 21.14
C VAL A 67 45.15 40.74 20.10
N GLY A 68 44.95 39.92 19.06
CA GLY A 68 45.91 39.80 17.97
C GLY A 68 46.14 41.14 17.27
N THR A 69 47.37 41.38 16.80
CA THR A 69 47.77 42.67 16.17
C THR A 69 46.85 43.06 15.01
N ALA A 70 46.37 42.08 14.24
CA ALA A 70 45.44 42.30 13.13
C ALA A 70 44.05 42.79 13.57
N GLN A 71 43.62 42.50 14.81
CA GLN A 71 42.32 42.90 15.36
C GLN A 71 42.40 44.16 16.25
N LEU A 72 43.56 44.81 16.37
CA LEU A 72 43.75 46.02 17.20
C LEU A 72 42.92 47.22 16.75
N HIS A 73 42.30 47.18 15.56
CA HIS A 73 41.40 48.23 15.10
C HIS A 73 39.95 48.06 15.62
N ILE A 74 39.59 46.90 16.18
CA ILE A 74 38.25 46.62 16.71
C ILE A 74 38.18 47.15 18.16
N GLY A 75 37.29 48.10 18.45
CA GLY A 75 37.09 48.66 19.79
C GLY A 75 36.47 47.66 20.79
N MET A 76 36.75 47.79 22.09
CA MET A 76 36.02 47.05 23.14
C MET A 76 34.82 47.86 23.64
N GLU A 77 33.88 48.15 22.74
CA GLU A 77 32.70 48.96 23.04
C GLU A 77 31.52 48.10 23.53
N ILE A 78 30.50 48.71 24.14
CA ILE A 78 29.29 47.98 24.56
C ILE A 78 28.66 47.28 23.34
N GLY A 79 28.35 46.00 23.48
CA GLY A 79 27.83 45.15 22.42
C GLY A 79 28.90 44.38 21.64
N GLN A 80 30.19 44.73 21.80
CA GLN A 80 31.28 44.03 21.16
C GLN A 80 31.34 42.57 21.62
N ARG A 81 31.39 41.64 20.65
CA ARG A 81 31.57 40.21 20.93
C ARG A 81 33.04 39.87 21.05
N MET A 82 33.36 39.00 22.00
CA MET A 82 34.70 38.48 22.22
C MET A 82 34.64 36.96 22.38
N GLN A 83 35.68 36.25 21.97
CA GLN A 83 35.81 34.83 22.21
C GLN A 83 37.13 34.54 22.92
N ALA A 84 37.08 33.82 24.04
CA ALA A 84 38.26 33.40 24.78
C ALA A 84 38.17 31.95 25.20
N ARG A 85 39.32 31.28 25.33
CA ARG A 85 39.41 29.94 25.90
C ARG A 85 39.61 30.06 27.42
N TRP A 86 38.79 29.35 28.18
CA TRP A 86 38.95 29.21 29.63
C TRP A 86 39.86 28.01 29.94
N LEU A 87 40.74 28.13 30.92
CA LEU A 87 41.82 27.15 31.11
C LEU A 87 41.40 25.99 32.02
N GLU A 88 40.82 26.31 33.17
CA GLU A 88 40.40 25.38 34.22
C GLU A 88 39.01 25.76 34.71
N ASN A 89 38.27 24.82 35.32
CA ASN A 89 36.95 25.13 35.85
C ASN A 89 37.01 26.29 36.85
N ASN A 90 36.17 27.31 36.71
CA ASN A 90 36.17 28.40 37.68
C ASN A 90 35.73 27.90 39.07
N THR A 91 36.35 28.42 40.12
CA THR A 91 36.20 27.92 41.49
C THR A 91 35.13 28.63 42.30
N GLY A 92 34.57 29.73 41.79
CA GLY A 92 33.56 30.51 42.48
C GLY A 92 33.18 31.79 41.71
N PRO A 93 32.53 32.77 42.39
CA PRO A 93 32.17 34.04 41.79
C PRO A 93 33.37 34.94 41.50
N GLY A 94 33.16 35.96 40.66
CA GLY A 94 34.17 36.96 40.34
C GLY A 94 35.28 36.48 39.42
N ALA A 95 34.98 35.61 38.45
CA ALA A 95 35.95 35.23 37.43
C ALA A 95 36.29 36.45 36.55
N LYS A 96 37.58 36.62 36.23
CA LYS A 96 38.10 37.77 35.50
C LYS A 96 38.72 37.38 34.17
N LEU A 97 38.43 38.15 33.14
CA LEU A 97 39.12 38.07 31.85
C LEU A 97 39.97 39.33 31.70
N ILE A 98 41.29 39.18 31.74
CA ILE A 98 42.24 40.28 31.48
C ILE A 98 42.52 40.30 29.98
N VAL A 99 42.07 41.35 29.30
CA VAL A 99 42.30 41.54 27.87
C VAL A 99 43.52 42.42 27.66
N SER A 100 44.61 41.83 27.16
CA SER A 100 45.84 42.55 26.81
C SER A 100 45.75 43.07 25.38
N ARG A 101 45.81 44.39 25.22
CA ARG A 101 45.75 45.10 23.92
C ARG A 101 46.89 46.09 23.83
N ASP A 102 47.83 45.85 22.91
CA ASP A 102 49.02 46.71 22.71
C ASP A 102 49.80 46.99 24.02
N GLY A 103 49.94 45.96 24.86
CA GLY A 103 50.60 46.05 26.16
C GLY A 103 49.78 46.69 27.28
N VAL A 104 48.55 47.15 27.00
CA VAL A 104 47.61 47.64 28.01
C VAL A 104 46.66 46.52 28.42
N GLU A 105 46.64 46.20 29.71
CA GLU A 105 45.74 45.19 30.28
C GLU A 105 44.43 45.82 30.75
N THR A 106 43.32 45.30 30.25
CA THR A 106 41.96 45.71 30.66
C THR A 106 41.30 44.56 31.41
N GLU A 107 41.05 44.76 32.70
CA GLU A 107 40.36 43.78 33.53
C GLU A 107 38.85 43.79 33.24
N CYS A 108 38.31 42.67 32.77
CA CYS A 108 36.87 42.49 32.55
C CYS A 108 36.30 41.54 33.62
N THR A 109 35.27 41.98 34.35
CA THR A 109 34.50 41.10 35.23
C THR A 109 33.54 40.26 34.40
N ILE A 110 33.56 38.93 34.56
CA ILE A 110 32.66 38.03 33.83
C ILE A 110 31.38 37.82 34.65
N LYS A 111 30.25 38.00 34.00
CA LYS A 111 28.92 37.72 34.54
C LYS A 111 28.19 36.71 33.67
N ARG A 112 27.20 36.04 34.27
CA ARG A 112 26.23 35.21 33.57
C ARG A 112 25.41 36.02 32.56
N ARG A 113 24.69 35.33 31.67
CA ARG A 113 23.85 35.98 30.65
C ARG A 113 22.81 36.92 31.28
N ASN A 114 22.21 36.50 32.38
CA ASN A 114 21.23 37.27 33.15
C ASN A 114 21.85 38.43 33.98
N GLY A 115 23.19 38.50 34.06
CA GLY A 115 23.93 39.53 34.81
C GLY A 115 24.32 39.15 36.24
N ALA A 116 23.93 37.95 36.71
CA ALA A 116 24.37 37.43 38.00
C ALA A 116 25.87 37.06 38.01
N ASP A 117 26.42 36.92 39.20
CA ASP A 117 27.75 36.34 39.38
C ASP A 117 27.80 34.90 38.89
N LEU A 118 28.95 34.49 38.37
CA LEU A 118 29.22 33.08 38.07
C LEU A 118 29.26 32.27 39.37
N ALA A 119 28.78 31.02 39.34
CA ALA A 119 29.04 30.03 40.37
C ALA A 119 30.23 29.16 39.98
N ALA A 120 30.71 28.33 40.91
CA ALA A 120 31.76 27.36 40.61
C ALA A 120 31.32 26.40 39.49
N ASN A 121 32.22 26.13 38.55
CA ASN A 121 32.05 25.30 37.35
C ASN A 121 31.14 25.86 36.23
N ASP A 122 30.68 27.11 36.30
CA ASP A 122 29.97 27.73 35.17
C ASP A 122 30.87 27.88 33.92
N LEU A 123 32.16 28.13 34.13
CA LEU A 123 33.18 28.14 33.08
C LEU A 123 34.00 26.86 33.20
N LEU A 124 33.91 25.99 32.21
CA LEU A 124 34.60 24.71 32.09
C LEU A 124 36.00 24.91 31.50
N GLY A 125 36.97 24.20 32.08
CA GLY A 125 38.34 24.18 31.57
C GLY A 125 38.40 23.68 30.13
N SER A 126 39.33 24.26 29.36
CA SER A 126 39.53 24.03 27.93
C SER A 126 38.40 24.46 26.98
N ALA A 127 37.21 24.85 27.47
CA ALA A 127 36.12 25.31 26.63
C ALA A 127 36.36 26.73 26.09
N ARG A 128 35.75 27.03 24.94
CA ARG A 128 35.70 28.39 24.38
C ARG A 128 34.36 29.02 24.70
N TYR A 129 34.40 30.26 25.14
CA TYR A 129 33.23 31.04 25.50
C TYR A 129 33.14 32.29 24.64
N ASP A 130 31.92 32.58 24.20
CA ASP A 130 31.57 33.86 23.60
C ASP A 130 31.05 34.80 24.67
N PHE A 131 31.62 36.00 24.71
CA PHE A 131 31.28 37.08 25.62
C PHE A 131 30.76 38.27 24.83
N VAL A 132 29.91 39.08 25.46
CA VAL A 132 29.52 40.40 24.98
C VAL A 132 29.90 41.45 26.02
N VAL A 133 30.59 42.51 25.60
CA VAL A 133 30.88 43.66 26.45
C VAL A 133 29.57 44.34 26.83
N HIS A 134 29.27 44.37 28.12
CA HIS A 134 28.02 44.93 28.66
C HIS A 134 28.20 46.34 29.22
N SER A 135 29.33 46.61 29.88
CA SER A 135 29.75 47.94 30.32
C SER A 135 31.26 48.11 30.13
N VAL A 136 31.73 49.36 30.03
CA VAL A 136 33.15 49.71 29.83
C VAL A 136 33.76 50.51 31.01
N ASP A 137 32.95 50.86 32.01
CA ASP A 137 33.39 51.54 33.24
C ASP A 137 32.52 51.11 34.45
N PRO A 138 32.90 50.05 35.20
CA PRO A 138 33.99 49.12 34.91
C PRO A 138 33.67 48.20 33.71
N TYR A 139 34.69 47.54 33.16
CA TYR A 139 34.49 46.54 32.11
C TYR A 139 33.78 45.31 32.67
N VAL A 140 32.55 45.06 32.20
CA VAL A 140 31.76 43.87 32.52
C VAL A 140 31.42 43.17 31.22
N VAL A 141 31.68 41.86 31.16
CA VAL A 141 31.37 41.02 30.00
C VAL A 141 30.38 39.93 30.41
N ARG A 142 29.41 39.64 29.55
CA ARG A 142 28.40 38.59 29.79
C ARG A 142 28.64 37.41 28.88
N VAL A 143 28.55 36.20 29.42
CA VAL A 143 28.56 34.98 28.60
C VAL A 143 27.30 34.96 27.73
N VAL A 144 27.44 34.67 26.43
CA VAL A 144 26.33 34.65 25.48
C VAL A 144 25.52 33.34 25.60
N GLY A 145 26.22 32.23 25.79
CA GLY A 145 25.61 30.93 26.08
C GLY A 145 25.09 30.84 27.52
N ALA A 146 24.09 29.98 27.74
CA ALA A 146 23.67 29.63 29.10
C ALA A 146 24.78 28.79 29.74
N VAL A 147 25.30 29.24 30.88
CA VAL A 147 26.31 28.50 31.67
C VAL A 147 25.72 27.91 32.94
N ALA A 148 24.54 28.40 33.33
CA ALA A 148 23.71 27.83 34.38
C ALA A 148 22.25 27.70 33.92
N LYS A 149 21.48 26.83 34.58
CA LYS A 149 20.05 26.65 34.35
C LYS A 149 19.27 27.97 34.40
N ASP A 150 19.61 28.83 35.37
CA ASP A 150 18.99 30.14 35.58
C ASP A 150 19.24 31.17 34.45
N ASP A 151 20.08 30.83 33.47
CA ASP A 151 20.32 31.67 32.28
C ASP A 151 19.28 31.44 31.18
N ILE A 152 18.45 30.40 31.30
CA ILE A 152 17.40 30.07 30.32
C ILE A 152 16.09 30.71 30.79
N ASN A 153 15.78 31.89 30.24
CA ASN A 153 14.53 32.59 30.53
C ASN A 153 13.31 31.69 30.23
N GLY A 154 12.47 31.46 31.24
CA GLY A 154 11.19 30.77 31.08
C GLY A 154 11.17 29.27 31.43
N LEU A 155 12.24 28.70 32.00
CA LEU A 155 12.17 27.37 32.61
C LEU A 155 11.66 27.44 34.06
N PRO A 156 10.41 27.05 34.36
CA PRO A 156 9.96 26.86 35.74
C PRO A 156 10.70 25.68 36.40
N GLU A 157 10.92 25.76 37.72
CA GLU A 157 11.55 24.68 38.51
C GLU A 157 10.89 23.31 38.33
N ALA A 158 9.59 23.28 37.98
CA ALA A 158 8.81 22.07 37.72
C ALA A 158 9.31 21.18 36.56
N LEU A 159 10.23 21.69 35.71
CA LEU A 159 10.81 20.88 34.64
C LEU A 159 11.88 19.89 35.12
N ASP A 160 12.57 20.13 36.25
CA ASP A 160 13.57 19.18 36.76
C ASP A 160 12.90 17.91 37.29
N ASP A 161 11.85 18.08 38.08
CA ASP A 161 11.07 16.95 38.58
C ASP A 161 10.46 16.17 37.39
N ALA A 162 9.95 16.87 36.37
CA ALA A 162 9.40 16.23 35.18
C ALA A 162 10.46 15.48 34.33
N PHE A 163 11.69 16.02 34.21
CA PHE A 163 12.77 15.34 33.49
C PHE A 163 13.32 14.15 34.27
N GLN A 164 13.40 14.27 35.59
CA GLN A 164 13.85 13.17 36.44
C GLN A 164 12.79 12.06 36.50
N ASP A 165 11.51 12.41 36.64
CA ASP A 165 10.40 11.45 36.55
C ASP A 165 10.35 10.77 35.17
N ALA A 166 10.59 11.53 34.09
CA ALA A 166 10.66 10.96 32.74
C ALA A 166 11.87 10.02 32.57
N ALA A 167 13.03 10.36 33.12
CA ALA A 167 14.21 9.51 33.07
C ALA A 167 14.02 8.22 33.89
N GLU A 168 13.40 8.31 35.07
CA GLU A 168 13.07 7.16 35.90
C GLU A 168 12.02 6.26 35.23
N ALA A 169 10.98 6.85 34.60
CA ALA A 169 9.98 6.12 33.83
C ALA A 169 10.59 5.44 32.60
N MET A 170 11.54 6.09 31.93
CA MET A 170 12.22 5.54 30.75
C MET A 170 13.16 4.39 31.13
N ASN A 171 13.88 4.50 32.25
CA ASN A 171 14.69 3.40 32.78
C ASN A 171 13.81 2.20 33.18
N ALA A 172 12.66 2.44 33.84
CA ALA A 172 11.72 1.38 34.18
C ALA A 172 11.11 0.70 32.94
N ALA A 173 10.86 1.46 31.87
CA ALA A 173 10.40 0.92 30.59
C ALA A 173 11.48 0.07 29.89
N MET A 174 12.74 0.48 29.96
CA MET A 174 13.86 -0.30 29.44
C MET A 174 14.03 -1.62 30.22
N ASP A 175 13.97 -1.60 31.55
CA ASP A 175 14.06 -2.81 32.37
C ASP A 175 12.89 -3.80 32.08
N ALA A 176 11.69 -3.26 31.82
CA ALA A 176 10.54 -4.05 31.42
C ALA A 176 10.71 -4.67 30.03
N GLN A 177 11.30 -3.94 29.09
CA GLN A 177 11.63 -4.43 27.75
C GLN A 177 12.68 -5.54 27.80
N ASP A 178 13.76 -5.38 28.57
CA ASP A 178 14.79 -6.40 28.73
C ASP A 178 14.24 -7.70 29.35
N THR A 179 13.26 -7.57 30.26
CA THR A 179 12.53 -8.71 30.83
C THR A 179 11.66 -9.40 29.77
N ALA A 180 10.96 -8.63 28.94
CA ALA A 180 10.13 -9.15 27.85
C ALA A 180 10.98 -9.86 26.78
N ASP A 181 12.10 -9.27 26.38
CA ASP A 181 13.02 -9.85 25.40
C ASP A 181 13.64 -11.16 25.91
N SER A 182 13.96 -11.23 27.21
CA SER A 182 14.41 -12.47 27.85
C SER A 182 13.32 -13.57 27.84
N ALA A 183 12.06 -13.20 28.01
CA ALA A 183 10.93 -14.14 27.93
C ALA A 183 10.68 -14.63 26.49
N VAL A 184 10.80 -13.74 25.49
CA VAL A 184 10.68 -14.08 24.07
C VAL A 184 11.82 -15.01 23.63
N ALA A 185 13.04 -14.79 24.11
CA ALA A 185 14.16 -15.68 23.85
C ALA A 185 13.93 -17.09 24.43
N ALA A 186 13.40 -17.18 25.66
CA ALA A 186 13.03 -18.45 26.27
C ALA A 186 11.90 -19.18 25.52
N ALA A 187 10.89 -18.44 25.06
CA ALA A 187 9.79 -18.99 24.26
C ALA A 187 10.26 -19.49 22.88
N SER A 188 11.16 -18.74 22.23
CA SER A 188 11.75 -19.14 20.95
C SER A 188 12.57 -20.42 21.08
N ALA A 189 13.39 -20.53 22.13
CA ALA A 189 14.14 -21.77 22.42
C ALA A 189 13.23 -22.97 22.66
N ALA A 190 12.08 -22.78 23.34
CA ALA A 190 11.10 -23.83 23.54
C ALA A 190 10.37 -24.23 22.24
N GLN A 191 10.10 -23.27 21.34
CA GLN A 191 9.50 -23.56 20.04
C GLN A 191 10.46 -24.34 19.15
N THR A 192 11.74 -23.97 19.09
CA THR A 192 12.77 -24.73 18.36
C THR A 192 12.86 -26.18 18.85
N ALA A 193 12.83 -26.39 20.17
CA ALA A 193 12.84 -27.76 20.72
C ALA A 193 11.57 -28.57 20.35
N ALA A 194 10.43 -27.91 20.17
CA ALA A 194 9.18 -28.54 19.72
C ALA A 194 9.23 -28.87 18.22
N ASP A 195 9.77 -27.98 17.39
CA ASP A 195 9.94 -28.18 15.95
C ASP A 195 10.93 -29.34 15.68
N ASP A 196 12.03 -29.42 16.43
CA ASP A 196 12.98 -30.54 16.35
C ASP A 196 12.33 -31.89 16.72
N ALA A 197 11.45 -31.88 17.73
CA ALA A 197 10.69 -33.06 18.13
C ALA A 197 9.67 -33.48 17.05
N GLN A 198 9.02 -32.51 16.39
CA GLN A 198 8.08 -32.78 15.29
C GLN A 198 8.81 -33.32 14.06
N ALA A 199 9.95 -32.73 13.69
CA ALA A 199 10.78 -33.23 12.59
C ALA A 199 11.25 -34.67 12.83
N THR A 200 11.58 -35.01 14.08
CA THR A 200 11.91 -36.39 14.47
C THR A 200 10.71 -37.34 14.32
N ALA A 201 9.50 -36.88 14.66
CA ALA A 201 8.28 -37.66 14.52
C ALA A 201 7.90 -37.87 13.04
N ASP A 202 8.05 -36.85 12.20
CA ASP A 202 7.76 -36.92 10.77
C ASP A 202 8.75 -37.85 10.05
N ALA A 203 10.03 -37.82 10.42
CA ALA A 203 11.03 -38.78 9.93
C ALA A 203 10.66 -40.23 10.29
N ALA A 204 10.23 -40.48 11.53
CA ALA A 204 9.76 -41.80 11.94
C ALA A 204 8.49 -42.25 11.20
N LEU A 205 7.60 -41.32 10.84
CA LEU A 205 6.40 -41.60 10.06
C LEU A 205 6.75 -41.93 8.59
N GLN A 206 7.73 -41.24 8.02
CA GLN A 206 8.25 -41.50 6.70
C GLN A 206 8.93 -42.88 6.63
N ASP A 207 9.78 -43.22 7.60
CA ASP A 207 10.40 -44.54 7.71
C ASP A 207 9.35 -45.66 7.79
N ALA A 208 8.25 -45.43 8.53
CA ALA A 208 7.14 -46.39 8.62
C ALA A 208 6.34 -46.50 7.30
N ALA A 209 6.18 -45.39 6.56
CA ALA A 209 5.52 -45.38 5.26
C ALA A 209 6.37 -46.10 4.19
N GLU A 210 7.69 -45.91 4.20
CA GLU A 210 8.62 -46.61 3.33
C GLU A 210 8.63 -48.12 3.62
N ALA A 211 8.64 -48.53 4.89
CA ALA A 211 8.50 -49.93 5.28
C ALA A 211 7.15 -50.56 4.89
N THR A 212 6.11 -49.74 4.70
CA THR A 212 4.78 -50.20 4.24
C THR A 212 4.72 -50.27 2.70
N ASN A 213 5.45 -49.41 1.99
CA ASN A 213 5.57 -49.49 0.53
C ASN A 213 6.38 -50.71 0.07
N ASP A 214 7.35 -51.17 0.86
CA ASP A 214 8.04 -52.45 0.62
C ASP A 214 7.10 -53.67 0.69
N LEU A 215 5.91 -53.55 1.30
CA LEU A 215 4.87 -54.58 1.32
C LEU A 215 3.90 -54.52 0.12
N ILE A 216 3.98 -53.47 -0.70
CA ILE A 216 3.08 -53.22 -1.84
C ILE A 216 3.82 -53.38 -3.19
N ASP A 217 4.91 -54.14 -3.24
CA ASP A 217 5.47 -54.62 -4.51
C ASP A 217 4.72 -55.87 -5.01
N LEU A 218 3.41 -55.71 -5.24
CA LEU A 218 2.50 -56.78 -5.67
C LEU A 218 2.69 -57.17 -7.15
N GLU A 219 3.37 -56.33 -7.95
CA GLU A 219 3.73 -56.64 -9.33
C GLU A 219 4.91 -57.62 -9.43
N ALA A 220 5.86 -57.59 -8.48
CA ALA A 220 6.97 -58.56 -8.43
C ALA A 220 6.50 -59.97 -8.02
N LEU A 221 5.38 -60.09 -7.31
CA LEU A 221 4.79 -61.37 -6.87
C LEU A 221 3.91 -62.05 -7.94
N LEU A 222 3.59 -61.35 -9.04
CA LEU A 222 2.78 -61.88 -10.14
C LEU A 222 3.62 -62.47 -11.29
N ASP A 223 4.93 -62.18 -11.35
CA ASP A 223 5.82 -62.67 -12.41
C ASP A 223 6.50 -64.01 -12.10
N ASP A 224 6.53 -64.46 -10.83
CA ASP A 224 7.05 -65.77 -10.47
C ASP A 224 5.88 -66.71 -10.17
N GLY A 225 5.57 -67.61 -11.11
CA GLY A 225 4.36 -68.44 -11.23
C GLY A 225 4.04 -69.41 -10.08
N ALA A 226 4.03 -68.95 -8.85
CA ALA A 226 3.57 -69.67 -7.68
C ALA A 226 2.03 -69.62 -7.60
N LYS A 227 1.42 -70.80 -7.73
CA LYS A 227 -0.03 -71.00 -7.60
C LYS A 227 -0.51 -70.58 -6.21
N LEU A 228 -1.23 -69.46 -6.11
CA LEU A 228 -2.00 -69.12 -4.92
C LEU A 228 -3.25 -70.03 -4.81
N PRO A 229 -3.68 -70.39 -3.57
CA PRO A 229 -4.80 -71.29 -3.35
C PRO A 229 -6.14 -70.68 -3.79
N ALA A 230 -6.97 -71.51 -4.40
CA ALA A 230 -8.19 -71.18 -5.15
C ALA A 230 -9.38 -70.72 -4.29
N THR A 231 -9.23 -69.70 -3.47
CA THR A 231 -10.36 -69.07 -2.78
C THR A 231 -10.28 -67.55 -2.90
N LYS A 232 -11.12 -67.01 -3.79
CA LYS A 232 -11.37 -65.60 -4.12
C LYS A 232 -10.44 -65.00 -5.18
N LEU A 233 -10.79 -65.24 -6.45
CA LEU A 233 -10.32 -64.42 -7.57
C LEU A 233 -11.34 -63.30 -7.84
N LEU A 234 -10.89 -62.05 -7.83
CA LEU A 234 -11.61 -60.88 -8.34
C LEU A 234 -11.11 -60.62 -9.77
N GLY A 235 -11.98 -60.76 -10.77
CA GLY A 235 -11.63 -60.41 -12.16
C GLY A 235 -12.01 -58.97 -12.48
N ILE A 236 -11.12 -58.20 -13.09
CA ILE A 236 -11.38 -56.85 -13.61
C ILE A 236 -11.59 -56.95 -15.12
N VAL A 237 -12.76 -56.54 -15.62
CA VAL A 237 -13.07 -56.49 -17.06
C VAL A 237 -12.80 -55.07 -17.57
N ARG A 238 -12.10 -54.94 -18.70
CA ARG A 238 -11.77 -53.64 -19.32
C ARG A 238 -12.98 -53.10 -20.10
N SER A 239 -13.10 -51.78 -20.24
CA SER A 239 -14.25 -51.17 -20.92
C SER A 239 -14.28 -51.57 -22.41
N GLY A 240 -15.45 -52.01 -22.88
CA GLY A 240 -15.70 -52.38 -24.28
C GLY A 240 -16.00 -53.87 -24.54
N GLU A 241 -15.80 -54.76 -23.57
CA GLU A 241 -16.14 -56.17 -23.72
C GLU A 241 -17.61 -56.45 -23.39
N ASN A 242 -18.28 -57.27 -24.21
CA ASN A 242 -19.67 -57.67 -23.97
C ASN A 242 -19.73 -58.69 -22.80
N PRO A 243 -20.39 -58.36 -21.67
CA PRO A 243 -20.40 -59.18 -20.45
C PRO A 243 -20.94 -60.61 -20.67
N ALA A 244 -21.83 -60.82 -21.65
CA ALA A 244 -22.38 -62.13 -21.95
C ALA A 244 -21.33 -63.13 -22.47
N THR A 245 -20.28 -62.62 -23.14
CA THR A 245 -19.19 -63.44 -23.69
C THR A 245 -18.22 -63.88 -22.60
N VAL A 246 -17.97 -63.00 -21.61
CA VAL A 246 -17.11 -63.28 -20.45
C VAL A 246 -17.78 -64.29 -19.52
N LEU A 247 -19.10 -64.19 -19.31
CA LEU A 247 -19.84 -65.17 -18.50
C LEU A 247 -19.91 -66.57 -19.13
N ALA A 248 -19.96 -66.66 -20.47
CA ALA A 248 -19.97 -67.96 -21.16
C ALA A 248 -18.64 -68.72 -21.02
N ALA A 249 -17.52 -68.02 -20.80
CA ALA A 249 -16.20 -68.61 -20.63
C ALA A 249 -15.94 -69.18 -19.23
N TYR A 250 -16.67 -68.72 -18.19
CA TYR A 250 -16.33 -69.01 -16.79
C TYR A 250 -17.21 -70.04 -16.07
N GLY A 251 -18.23 -70.60 -16.72
CA GLY A 251 -19.02 -71.72 -16.17
C GLY A 251 -19.95 -71.29 -15.02
N ALA A 252 -21.24 -71.58 -15.17
CA ALA A 252 -22.31 -71.06 -14.32
C ALA A 252 -22.37 -71.71 -12.93
N VAL A 253 -21.43 -71.45 -12.03
CA VAL A 253 -21.61 -71.70 -10.59
C VAL A 253 -20.74 -70.70 -9.82
N GLN A 254 -21.38 -69.71 -9.16
CA GLN A 254 -20.92 -68.81 -8.08
C GLN A 254 -21.30 -67.32 -8.36
N PRO A 255 -21.63 -66.51 -7.33
CA PRO A 255 -22.00 -65.11 -7.52
C PRO A 255 -20.78 -64.25 -7.85
N TYR A 256 -20.87 -63.49 -8.93
CA TYR A 256 -19.84 -62.52 -9.32
C TYR A 256 -20.30 -61.09 -8.98
N VAL A 257 -19.34 -60.28 -8.52
CA VAL A 257 -19.49 -58.83 -8.37
C VAL A 257 -18.47 -58.19 -9.30
N TRP A 258 -18.90 -57.30 -10.18
CA TRP A 258 -17.98 -56.53 -11.01
C TRP A 258 -18.26 -55.03 -10.93
N PHE A 259 -17.22 -54.27 -11.23
CA PHE A 259 -17.18 -52.81 -11.14
C PHE A 259 -17.06 -52.21 -12.53
N GLU A 260 -17.92 -51.27 -12.84
CA GLU A 260 -17.88 -50.50 -14.07
C GLU A 260 -17.48 -49.05 -13.74
N ARG A 261 -16.44 -48.54 -14.39
CA ARG A 261 -15.97 -47.16 -14.20
C ARG A 261 -16.61 -46.26 -15.26
N LEU A 262 -17.32 -45.22 -14.81
CA LEU A 262 -17.93 -44.21 -15.66
C LEU A 262 -17.51 -42.83 -15.12
N ASP A 263 -16.77 -42.07 -15.92
CA ASP A 263 -16.37 -40.66 -15.73
C ASP A 263 -16.41 -40.17 -14.27
N GLY A 264 -15.46 -40.66 -13.49
CA GLY A 264 -15.23 -40.24 -12.09
C GLY A 264 -16.01 -41.01 -11.02
N SER A 265 -16.81 -42.02 -11.37
CA SER A 265 -17.56 -42.85 -10.42
C SER A 265 -17.52 -44.35 -10.76
N TYR A 266 -17.75 -45.21 -9.76
CA TYR A 266 -17.85 -46.67 -9.92
C TYR A 266 -19.28 -47.15 -9.71
N ARG A 267 -19.76 -48.02 -10.60
CA ARG A 267 -21.05 -48.69 -10.51
C ARG A 267 -20.83 -50.19 -10.27
N ILE A 268 -21.49 -50.75 -9.25
CA ILE A 268 -21.34 -52.16 -8.85
C ILE A 268 -22.54 -52.95 -9.35
N TRP A 269 -22.29 -54.06 -10.04
CA TRP A 269 -23.32 -55.01 -10.47
C TRP A 269 -23.15 -56.32 -9.70
N GLY A 270 -24.25 -56.83 -9.14
CA GLY A 270 -24.29 -58.13 -8.48
C GLY A 270 -25.44 -58.97 -9.02
N ALA A 271 -25.16 -60.20 -9.44
CA ALA A 271 -26.17 -61.18 -9.82
C ALA A 271 -26.41 -62.16 -8.66
N VAL A 272 -27.65 -62.21 -8.16
CA VAL A 272 -28.06 -63.25 -7.20
C VAL A 272 -28.92 -64.25 -7.97
N ALA A 273 -28.47 -65.50 -8.00
CA ALA A 273 -29.28 -66.59 -8.54
C ALA A 273 -30.35 -66.96 -7.49
N ASP A 274 -31.61 -66.58 -7.74
CA ASP A 274 -32.72 -67.10 -6.96
C ASP A 274 -33.20 -68.42 -7.59
N GLY A 275 -33.36 -69.45 -6.76
CA GLY A 275 -33.28 -70.87 -7.14
C GLY A 275 -34.48 -71.47 -7.89
N ALA A 276 -34.98 -70.84 -8.96
CA ALA A 276 -35.98 -71.45 -9.84
C ALA A 276 -35.50 -71.48 -11.31
N PRO A 277 -35.49 -72.65 -11.99
CA PRO A 277 -35.11 -72.73 -13.38
C PRO A 277 -36.24 -72.14 -14.25
N GLY A 278 -36.04 -70.93 -14.79
CA GLY A 278 -36.90 -70.40 -15.86
C GLY A 278 -37.22 -68.90 -15.85
N SER A 279 -36.78 -68.10 -14.89
CA SER A 279 -36.93 -66.63 -14.99
C SER A 279 -35.71 -65.88 -14.45
N THR A 280 -35.04 -65.13 -15.34
CA THR A 280 -33.98 -64.19 -14.95
C THR A 280 -34.62 -62.81 -14.85
N GLN A 281 -34.92 -62.34 -13.63
CA GLN A 281 -35.22 -60.92 -13.40
C GLN A 281 -33.94 -60.21 -12.96
N TYR A 282 -33.52 -59.21 -13.74
CA TYR A 282 -32.43 -58.31 -13.38
C TYR A 282 -33.00 -57.15 -12.57
N GLY A 283 -32.70 -57.11 -11.27
CA GLY A 283 -33.04 -55.98 -10.41
C GLY A 283 -31.86 -55.05 -10.20
N THR A 284 -31.94 -53.80 -10.66
CA THR A 284 -31.02 -52.73 -10.24
C THR A 284 -31.47 -52.18 -8.89
N ARG A 285 -30.64 -52.32 -7.85
CA ARG A 285 -30.80 -51.62 -6.57
C ARG A 285 -29.73 -50.54 -6.42
N TRP A 286 -30.17 -49.30 -6.19
CA TRP A 286 -29.31 -48.21 -5.76
C TRP A 286 -29.02 -48.37 -4.27
N TYR A 287 -27.77 -48.65 -3.92
CA TYR A 287 -27.31 -48.55 -2.54
C TYR A 287 -26.76 -47.13 -2.34
N ALA A 288 -27.47 -46.30 -1.59
CA ALA A 288 -26.85 -45.14 -0.98
C ALA A 288 -25.80 -45.65 0.04
N PRO A 289 -24.60 -45.05 0.15
CA PRO A 289 -23.53 -45.60 0.97
C PRO A 289 -23.97 -45.61 2.44
N ARG A 290 -24.14 -46.81 3.01
CA ARG A 290 -24.30 -46.99 4.45
C ARG A 290 -22.91 -46.91 5.07
N ALA A 291 -22.77 -46.00 6.02
CA ALA A 291 -21.55 -45.61 6.71
C ALA A 291 -20.68 -46.80 7.17
N VAL A 292 -19.44 -46.84 6.67
CA VAL A 292 -18.28 -47.49 7.31
C VAL A 292 -17.18 -46.42 7.47
N LEU A 293 -17.57 -45.19 7.77
CA LEU A 293 -16.65 -44.05 7.90
C LEU A 293 -16.84 -43.24 9.19
N SER A 294 -17.84 -43.54 10.04
CA SER A 294 -18.07 -42.71 11.23
C SER A 294 -17.08 -42.96 12.36
N ASP A 295 -16.63 -44.20 12.54
CA ASP A 295 -15.91 -44.58 13.76
C ASP A 295 -14.41 -44.31 13.61
N ASP A 296 -13.86 -44.50 12.41
CA ASP A 296 -12.48 -44.12 12.09
C ASP A 296 -12.31 -42.60 11.99
N ILE A 297 -13.30 -41.89 11.46
CA ILE A 297 -13.29 -40.42 11.45
C ILE A 297 -13.47 -39.89 12.88
N ALA A 298 -14.31 -40.51 13.70
CA ALA A 298 -14.43 -40.12 15.12
C ALA A 298 -13.13 -40.38 15.90
N ALA A 299 -12.43 -41.48 15.62
CA ALA A 299 -11.13 -41.79 16.22
C ALA A 299 -10.02 -40.83 15.74
N GLN A 300 -10.01 -40.47 14.46
CA GLN A 300 -9.07 -39.49 13.89
C GLN A 300 -9.38 -38.05 14.34
N ILE A 301 -10.65 -37.70 14.50
CA ILE A 301 -11.07 -36.41 15.08
C ILE A 301 -10.70 -36.36 16.57
N ALA A 302 -10.89 -37.45 17.32
CA ALA A 302 -10.46 -37.54 18.72
C ALA A 302 -8.93 -37.46 18.87
N ALA A 303 -8.17 -38.04 17.95
CA ALA A 303 -6.71 -37.93 17.90
C ALA A 303 -6.24 -36.52 17.53
N ARG A 304 -6.97 -35.81 16.65
CA ARG A 304 -6.71 -34.41 16.30
C ARG A 304 -7.19 -33.40 17.36
N LEU A 305 -8.12 -33.79 18.23
CA LEU A 305 -8.65 -32.99 19.35
C LEU A 305 -7.88 -33.18 20.68
N ILE A 306 -6.65 -33.71 20.64
CA ILE A 306 -5.78 -33.64 21.82
C ILE A 306 -5.42 -32.15 22.02
N ALA A 307 -5.79 -31.59 23.16
CA ALA A 307 -5.74 -30.16 23.52
C ALA A 307 -4.37 -29.48 23.39
N ALA A 308 -3.31 -30.22 23.05
CA ALA A 308 -1.98 -29.70 22.77
C ALA A 308 -1.89 -28.94 21.44
N ASN A 309 -2.70 -29.28 20.43
CA ASN A 309 -2.54 -28.73 19.07
C ASN A 309 -3.37 -27.47 18.79
N ASN A 310 -4.47 -27.25 19.50
CA ASN A 310 -5.42 -26.15 19.23
C ASN A 310 -5.02 -24.78 19.81
N LEU A 311 -3.83 -24.68 20.42
CA LEU A 311 -3.28 -23.44 20.98
C LEU A 311 -1.87 -23.17 20.45
N SER A 312 -1.47 -23.85 19.36
CA SER A 312 -0.11 -23.79 18.82
C SER A 312 0.20 -22.45 18.14
N ASP A 313 -0.83 -21.77 17.64
CA ASP A 313 -0.84 -20.49 16.95
C ASP A 313 -0.99 -19.27 17.89
N LEU A 314 -1.21 -19.49 19.19
CA LEU A 314 -1.36 -18.42 20.18
C LEU A 314 -0.05 -18.17 20.93
N ALA A 315 0.42 -16.92 20.89
CA ALA A 315 1.69 -16.49 21.48
C ALA A 315 1.73 -16.61 23.02
N ASP A 316 0.60 -16.43 23.71
CA ASP A 316 0.50 -16.58 25.17
C ASP A 316 -0.50 -17.68 25.56
N LYS A 317 0.04 -18.90 25.68
CA LYS A 317 -0.71 -20.10 26.04
C LYS A 317 -1.16 -20.09 27.51
N ALA A 318 -0.52 -19.29 28.37
CA ALA A 318 -0.89 -19.19 29.79
C ALA A 318 -2.15 -18.34 29.97
N LEU A 319 -2.20 -17.17 29.32
CA LEU A 319 -3.39 -16.31 29.30
C LEU A 319 -4.58 -16.99 28.58
N ALA A 320 -4.32 -17.72 27.49
CA ALA A 320 -5.35 -18.49 26.79
C ALA A 320 -5.94 -19.62 27.68
N ARG A 321 -5.10 -20.28 28.49
CA ARG A 321 -5.56 -21.28 29.48
C ARG A 321 -6.32 -20.65 30.63
N GLU A 322 -5.93 -19.47 31.09
CA GLU A 322 -6.65 -18.71 32.11
C GLU A 322 -8.04 -18.30 31.60
N ASN A 323 -8.15 -17.80 30.37
CA ASN A 323 -9.40 -17.46 29.70
C ASN A 323 -10.30 -18.69 29.43
N LEU A 324 -9.72 -19.86 29.14
CA LEU A 324 -10.47 -21.13 28.99
C LEU A 324 -10.89 -21.74 30.33
N SER A 325 -10.15 -21.47 31.41
CA SER A 325 -10.46 -21.94 32.77
C SER A 325 -11.69 -21.27 33.40
N VAL A 326 -12.24 -20.24 32.75
CA VAL A 326 -13.50 -19.57 33.12
C VAL A 326 -14.70 -20.53 33.01
N TYR A 327 -14.58 -21.64 32.30
CA TYR A 327 -15.59 -22.70 32.28
C TYR A 327 -15.20 -23.84 33.22
N SER A 328 -15.97 -24.02 34.30
CA SER A 328 -15.76 -25.13 35.22
C SER A 328 -15.91 -26.48 34.51
N ARG A 329 -15.13 -27.48 34.90
CA ARG A 329 -15.16 -28.86 34.35
C ARG A 329 -16.59 -29.45 34.32
N ALA A 330 -17.44 -29.06 35.28
CA ALA A 330 -18.85 -29.44 35.34
C ALA A 330 -19.72 -28.86 34.20
N SER A 331 -19.36 -27.70 33.67
CA SER A 331 -20.07 -27.05 32.54
C SER A 331 -19.74 -27.72 31.21
N VAL A 332 -18.51 -28.22 31.08
CA VAL A 332 -18.06 -28.98 29.90
C VAL A 332 -18.64 -30.41 29.93
N ASP A 333 -18.71 -31.04 31.10
CA ASP A 333 -19.34 -32.35 31.25
C ASP A 333 -20.85 -32.33 30.94
N LEU A 334 -21.55 -31.21 31.22
CA LEU A 334 -22.95 -31.01 30.83
C LEU A 334 -23.13 -30.89 29.31
N LEU A 335 -22.12 -30.35 28.61
CA LEU A 335 -22.12 -30.16 27.16
C LEU A 335 -21.88 -31.47 26.39
N LEU A 336 -21.16 -32.42 27.00
CA LEU A 336 -20.77 -33.68 26.38
C LEU A 336 -21.73 -34.83 26.71
N THR A 337 -22.49 -34.76 27.81
CA THR A 337 -23.44 -35.82 28.19
C THR A 337 -24.81 -35.69 27.53
N ASP A 338 -25.22 -34.49 27.08
CA ASP A 338 -26.59 -34.27 26.59
C ASP A 338 -26.67 -34.17 25.06
N LYS A 339 -26.42 -35.31 24.38
CA LYS A 339 -26.89 -35.49 23.00
C LYS A 339 -28.41 -35.68 22.99
N ALA A 340 -29.17 -34.59 23.15
CA ALA A 340 -30.49 -34.34 22.52
C ALA A 340 -31.32 -33.29 23.28
N SER A 341 -31.21 -32.02 22.92
CA SER A 341 -32.40 -31.22 22.57
C SER A 341 -32.01 -29.84 22.04
N ALA A 342 -32.71 -29.39 20.99
CA ALA A 342 -32.62 -28.02 20.47
C ALA A 342 -32.92 -26.96 21.55
N THR A 343 -33.67 -27.35 22.59
CA THR A 343 -34.01 -26.52 23.75
C THR A 343 -32.79 -26.15 24.60
N ALA A 344 -31.84 -27.07 24.80
CA ALA A 344 -30.64 -26.80 25.60
C ALA A 344 -29.70 -25.79 24.89
N PHE A 345 -29.58 -25.92 23.56
CA PHE A 345 -28.82 -24.96 22.75
C PHE A 345 -29.48 -23.57 22.73
N GLN A 346 -30.81 -23.50 22.63
CA GLN A 346 -31.56 -22.24 22.71
C GLN A 346 -31.39 -21.53 24.06
N GLN A 347 -31.38 -22.29 25.17
CA GLN A 347 -31.18 -21.74 26.51
C GLN A 347 -29.73 -21.28 26.73
N PHE A 348 -28.77 -21.99 26.16
CA PHE A 348 -27.35 -21.60 26.16
C PHE A 348 -27.13 -20.28 25.40
N VAL A 349 -27.62 -20.18 24.16
CA VAL A 349 -27.46 -18.97 23.32
C VAL A 349 -28.16 -17.76 23.94
N THR A 350 -29.37 -17.95 24.50
CA THR A 350 -30.11 -16.87 25.18
C THR A 350 -29.38 -16.39 26.45
N ARG A 351 -28.76 -17.30 27.23
CA ARG A 351 -27.98 -16.92 28.42
C ARG A 351 -26.67 -16.23 28.08
N VAL A 352 -25.94 -16.73 27.10
CA VAL A 352 -24.63 -16.19 26.72
C VAL A 352 -24.78 -14.80 26.10
N LEU A 353 -25.74 -14.61 25.20
CA LEU A 353 -25.99 -13.30 24.59
C LEU A 353 -26.62 -12.31 25.59
N GLY A 354 -27.46 -12.78 26.50
CA GLY A 354 -28.00 -11.95 27.58
C GLY A 354 -26.93 -11.48 28.58
N ALA A 355 -25.97 -12.35 28.92
CA ALA A 355 -24.87 -12.01 29.83
C ALA A 355 -23.84 -11.08 29.18
N LEU A 356 -23.60 -11.21 27.87
CA LEU A 356 -22.64 -10.37 27.14
C LEU A 356 -23.17 -8.98 26.80
N THR A 357 -24.49 -8.80 26.70
CA THR A 357 -25.07 -7.55 26.19
C THR A 357 -26.05 -6.87 27.14
N GLY A 358 -26.46 -7.53 28.24
CA GLY A 358 -27.44 -7.01 29.19
C GLY A 358 -28.89 -6.97 28.66
N LEU A 359 -29.16 -7.48 27.46
CA LEU A 359 -30.48 -7.46 26.81
C LEU A 359 -31.09 -8.87 26.71
N ALA A 360 -32.43 -8.98 26.80
CA ALA A 360 -33.13 -10.26 26.66
C ALA A 360 -33.42 -10.59 25.19
N TYR A 361 -33.03 -11.78 24.72
CA TYR A 361 -33.26 -12.24 23.34
C TYR A 361 -34.14 -13.47 23.26
N ARG A 362 -34.89 -13.61 22.16
CA ARG A 362 -35.69 -14.81 21.83
C ARG A 362 -35.38 -15.27 20.41
N VAL A 363 -34.94 -16.52 20.25
CA VAL A 363 -34.62 -17.13 18.95
C VAL A 363 -35.84 -17.94 18.46
N VAL A 364 -36.32 -17.69 17.24
CA VAL A 364 -37.45 -18.43 16.61
C VAL A 364 -36.95 -19.29 15.46
N PRO A 365 -37.27 -20.60 15.39
CA PRO A 365 -36.81 -21.46 14.31
C PRO A 365 -37.74 -21.45 13.09
N TYR A 366 -37.19 -21.61 11.89
CA TYR A 366 -37.93 -21.93 10.65
C TYR A 366 -37.37 -23.20 10.00
N THR A 367 -38.25 -23.98 9.37
CA THR A 367 -37.93 -25.25 8.71
C THR A 367 -38.06 -25.12 7.19
N VAL A 368 -37.02 -25.51 6.44
CA VAL A 368 -37.06 -25.55 4.97
C VAL A 368 -37.43 -26.96 4.51
N SER A 369 -38.44 -27.08 3.63
CA SER A 369 -38.78 -28.32 2.95
C SER A 369 -38.21 -28.33 1.52
N PRO A 370 -37.62 -29.43 1.02
CA PRO A 370 -37.14 -29.51 -0.35
C PRO A 370 -38.21 -30.12 -1.27
N TYR A 371 -38.71 -29.34 -2.24
CA TYR A 371 -39.01 -29.67 -3.65
C TYR A 371 -40.13 -28.78 -4.24
N ASP A 372 -39.94 -28.50 -5.54
CA ASP A 372 -40.79 -27.86 -6.55
C ASP A 372 -40.97 -26.32 -6.56
N GLY A 373 -40.29 -25.71 -7.54
CA GLY A 373 -40.99 -25.09 -8.68
C GLY A 373 -41.73 -23.77 -8.45
N ALA A 374 -41.07 -22.68 -8.86
CA ALA A 374 -41.61 -21.34 -9.10
C ALA A 374 -42.02 -20.51 -7.86
N ILE A 375 -41.17 -19.54 -7.53
CA ILE A 375 -41.59 -18.40 -6.69
C ILE A 375 -42.05 -17.27 -7.61
N LYS A 376 -43.36 -17.05 -7.68
CA LYS A 376 -43.93 -15.72 -7.92
C LYS A 376 -44.04 -15.04 -6.56
N ILE A 377 -43.25 -13.97 -6.35
CA ILE A 377 -43.52 -13.04 -5.25
C ILE A 377 -44.55 -12.05 -5.79
N ALA A 378 -45.79 -12.17 -5.31
CA ALA A 378 -46.73 -11.08 -5.41
C ALA A 378 -46.22 -9.94 -4.51
N ALA A 379 -46.23 -8.73 -5.05
CA ALA A 379 -46.12 -7.52 -4.27
C ALA A 379 -47.21 -7.51 -3.18
N ASP A 380 -46.95 -6.74 -2.13
CA ASP A 380 -47.83 -6.39 -1.01
C ASP A 380 -47.43 -7.12 0.29
N GLU A 381 -47.03 -6.31 1.29
CA GLU A 381 -46.68 -6.65 2.68
C GLU A 381 -45.27 -7.21 2.98
N ILE A 382 -44.31 -6.29 3.17
CA ILE A 382 -43.28 -6.44 4.21
C ILE A 382 -43.27 -5.15 5.05
N SER A 383 -43.98 -5.19 6.17
CA SER A 383 -43.90 -4.21 7.24
C SER A 383 -42.69 -4.52 8.13
N TYR A 384 -41.85 -3.51 8.38
CA TYR A 384 -40.79 -3.57 9.40
C TYR A 384 -41.40 -3.82 10.80
N PRO A 385 -40.71 -4.53 11.72
CA PRO A 385 -41.18 -4.65 13.08
C PRO A 385 -41.01 -3.30 13.79
N GLN A 386 -42.09 -2.55 13.91
CA GLN A 386 -42.22 -1.51 14.92
C GLN A 386 -42.53 -2.18 16.26
N LEU A 387 -41.71 -1.92 17.27
CA LEU A 387 -41.99 -2.27 18.65
C LEU A 387 -43.07 -1.32 19.18
N TRP A 388 -44.30 -1.79 19.27
CA TRP A 388 -45.39 -1.08 19.95
C TRP A 388 -45.47 -1.54 21.40
N VAL A 389 -45.23 -0.63 22.35
CA VAL A 389 -45.53 -0.81 23.77
C VAL A 389 -46.94 -0.24 23.99
N THR A 390 -47.94 -1.10 24.16
CA THR A 390 -49.36 -0.70 24.12
C THR A 390 -50.04 -0.56 25.48
N THR A 391 -49.39 -0.91 26.59
CA THR A 391 -50.01 -0.76 27.92
C THR A 391 -49.02 -0.34 29.01
N PRO A 392 -49.42 0.57 29.94
CA PRO A 392 -48.57 1.02 31.05
C PRO A 392 -48.08 -0.08 32.00
N ASP A 393 -48.72 -1.25 32.02
CA ASP A 393 -48.39 -2.33 32.96
C ASP A 393 -47.13 -3.14 32.56
N ASP A 394 -46.74 -3.12 31.28
CA ASP A 394 -45.55 -3.85 30.79
C ASP A 394 -44.23 -3.14 31.16
N LEU A 395 -44.28 -1.89 31.62
CA LEU A 395 -43.09 -1.11 32.00
C LEU A 395 -42.65 -1.35 33.46
N ALA A 396 -43.50 -1.94 34.30
CA ALA A 396 -43.23 -2.11 35.73
C ALA A 396 -42.38 -3.35 36.07
N ALA A 397 -42.08 -4.22 35.10
CA ALA A 397 -41.32 -5.46 35.33
C ALA A 397 -39.81 -5.34 35.05
N LEU A 398 -39.32 -4.17 34.60
CA LEU A 398 -37.97 -4.04 34.04
C LEU A 398 -36.95 -3.21 34.85
N VAL A 399 -37.29 -2.64 36.01
CA VAL A 399 -36.30 -1.94 36.85
C VAL A 399 -36.61 -2.07 38.35
N PRO A 400 -35.67 -2.55 39.19
CA PRO A 400 -35.61 -2.22 40.60
C PRO A 400 -34.73 -0.96 40.81
N GLY A 401 -35.31 0.10 41.40
CA GLY A 401 -34.53 1.15 42.07
C GLY A 401 -34.70 2.56 41.51
N ASP A 402 -35.03 3.47 42.45
CA ASP A 402 -35.40 4.87 42.31
C ASP A 402 -34.40 5.77 41.55
N GLU A 403 -34.91 6.58 40.61
CA GLU A 403 -34.86 8.07 40.59
C GLU A 403 -35.15 8.66 39.18
N GLY A 404 -36.25 9.43 39.06
CA GLY A 404 -36.36 10.65 38.21
C GLY A 404 -36.47 10.55 36.67
N PRO A 405 -37.14 11.52 35.98
CA PRO A 405 -37.80 11.28 34.69
C PRO A 405 -36.98 11.60 33.43
N PHE A 406 -37.36 10.96 32.31
CA PHE A 406 -36.85 11.19 30.96
C PHE A 406 -37.62 12.28 30.18
N LEU A 407 -36.90 12.98 29.29
CA LEU A 407 -37.44 13.85 28.25
C LEU A 407 -36.77 13.52 26.90
N VAL A 408 -37.54 13.53 25.81
CA VAL A 408 -37.11 13.18 24.45
C VAL A 408 -37.14 14.42 23.54
N SER A 409 -36.09 14.56 22.71
CA SER A 409 -35.92 15.41 21.50
C SER A 409 -35.07 16.68 21.63
N GLY A 410 -34.05 16.78 20.76
CA GLY A 410 -33.21 17.97 20.49
C GLY A 410 -31.94 18.03 21.33
N ALA A 411 -30.76 17.93 20.70
CA ALA A 411 -29.48 17.94 21.41
C ALA A 411 -29.21 19.29 22.10
N ILE A 412 -29.40 19.33 23.42
CA ILE A 412 -28.87 20.35 24.33
C ILE A 412 -28.00 19.60 25.34
N LEU A 413 -26.71 19.94 25.41
CA LEU A 413 -25.79 19.36 26.40
C LEU A 413 -25.77 20.24 27.65
N THR A 414 -26.26 19.70 28.76
CA THR A 414 -26.13 20.30 30.10
C THR A 414 -25.37 19.32 30.98
N PHE A 415 -24.34 19.78 31.70
CA PHE A 415 -23.53 18.94 32.60
C PHE A 415 -23.71 19.37 34.05
N PRO A 416 -23.76 18.43 35.01
CA PRO A 416 -23.58 18.73 36.42
C PRO A 416 -22.08 18.74 36.75
N THR A 417 -21.61 19.80 37.41
CA THR A 417 -20.28 19.82 38.04
C THR A 417 -20.40 19.32 39.48
N LYS A 418 -19.64 18.28 39.83
CA LYS A 418 -19.73 17.62 41.14
C LYS A 418 -19.18 18.46 42.31
N ASP A 419 -18.49 19.58 42.06
CA ASP A 419 -17.86 20.39 43.12
C ASP A 419 -18.08 21.91 42.94
N ASP A 420 -19.35 22.36 42.91
CA ASP A 420 -19.71 23.78 43.11
C ASP A 420 -20.62 23.94 44.34
N PRO A 421 -20.17 24.60 45.43
CA PRO A 421 -20.98 24.81 46.63
C PRO A 421 -22.16 25.77 46.43
N LEU A 422 -22.31 26.42 45.26
CA LEU A 422 -23.30 27.50 45.06
C LEU A 422 -24.41 27.20 44.05
N GLY A 423 -24.49 25.99 43.49
CA GLY A 423 -25.71 25.49 42.85
C GLY A 423 -26.27 26.34 41.69
N THR A 424 -25.41 26.85 40.79
CA THR A 424 -25.89 27.55 39.58
C THR A 424 -25.62 26.76 38.30
N THR A 425 -26.70 26.40 37.59
CA THR A 425 -26.64 25.75 36.27
C THR A 425 -26.32 26.79 35.19
N ARG A 426 -25.27 26.58 34.39
CA ARG A 426 -25.03 27.39 33.18
C ARG A 426 -25.50 26.63 31.94
N THR A 427 -26.33 27.29 31.14
CA THR A 427 -26.81 26.82 29.84
C THR A 427 -26.05 27.57 28.74
N TYR A 428 -25.47 26.85 27.78
CA TYR A 428 -24.86 27.45 26.59
C TYR A 428 -25.76 27.23 25.37
N PHE A 429 -26.03 28.30 24.63
CA PHE A 429 -26.72 28.25 23.35
C PHE A 429 -25.69 28.36 22.22
N VAL A 430 -25.75 27.44 21.24
CA VAL A 430 -25.12 27.65 19.94
C VAL A 430 -26.24 28.04 18.97
N ASP A 431 -26.29 29.31 18.62
CA ASP A 431 -27.20 29.84 17.61
C ASP A 431 -26.56 29.64 16.22
N MET A 432 -27.20 28.82 15.37
CA MET A 432 -26.83 28.62 13.96
C MET A 432 -27.83 29.28 13.00
N ALA A 433 -28.36 30.46 13.33
CA ALA A 433 -29.21 31.19 12.41
C ALA A 433 -29.10 32.71 12.56
N ALA A 434 -28.05 33.33 11.96
CA ALA A 434 -28.14 34.58 11.20
C ALA A 434 -26.75 35.18 10.87
N SER A 435 -26.24 34.96 9.65
CA SER A 435 -25.56 35.99 8.83
C SER A 435 -25.21 35.43 7.44
N PRO A 436 -25.36 36.18 6.33
CA PRO A 436 -25.14 35.66 4.98
C PRO A 436 -23.68 35.82 4.58
N ARG A 437 -22.90 34.73 4.67
CA ARG A 437 -21.62 34.43 3.99
C ARG A 437 -20.71 33.66 4.95
N VAL A 438 -20.75 32.32 4.92
CA VAL A 438 -19.66 31.46 5.39
C VAL A 438 -19.60 30.20 4.54
N VAL A 439 -18.39 29.87 4.09
CA VAL A 439 -17.98 28.63 3.43
C VAL A 439 -18.08 27.49 4.44
N THR A 440 -18.80 26.42 4.12
CA THR A 440 -18.94 25.24 4.98
C THR A 440 -17.71 24.35 4.88
N SER A 441 -16.90 24.27 5.93
CA SER A 441 -15.96 23.15 6.17
C SER A 441 -16.47 22.35 7.37
N GLU A 442 -16.62 21.03 7.21
CA GLU A 442 -16.99 20.13 8.31
C GLU A 442 -15.80 19.93 9.26
N VAL A 443 -16.05 20.03 10.57
CA VAL A 443 -15.12 19.62 11.62
C VAL A 443 -15.52 18.21 12.06
N GLY A 444 -14.71 17.20 11.75
CA GLY A 444 -14.88 15.85 12.27
C GLY A 444 -14.41 15.77 13.73
N ILE A 445 -15.27 15.33 14.63
CA ILE A 445 -14.91 15.02 16.03
C ILE A 445 -14.76 13.50 16.15
N ALA A 446 -13.57 13.03 16.53
CA ALA A 446 -13.38 11.64 16.93
C ALA A 446 -13.65 11.50 18.43
N VAL A 447 -14.55 10.58 18.77
CA VAL A 447 -14.88 10.24 20.16
C VAL A 447 -14.34 8.85 20.43
N ASN A 448 -13.48 8.72 21.44
CA ASN A 448 -12.98 7.43 21.89
C ASN A 448 -13.40 7.18 23.34
N TYR A 449 -13.81 5.95 23.63
CA TYR A 449 -14.30 5.55 24.95
C TYR A 449 -13.28 4.64 25.63
N SER A 450 -12.83 5.02 26.82
CA SER A 450 -12.28 4.07 27.79
C SER A 450 -13.14 4.06 29.05
N LYS A 451 -13.00 3.02 29.87
CA LYS A 451 -13.89 2.73 31.00
C LYS A 451 -14.05 3.90 31.98
N ASP A 452 -13.09 4.83 32.03
CA ASP A 452 -13.07 5.92 33.02
C ASP A 452 -12.83 7.33 32.44
N ARG A 453 -12.68 7.53 31.11
CA ARG A 453 -12.53 8.89 30.51
C ARG A 453 -13.08 9.01 29.09
N LEU A 454 -13.66 10.18 28.80
CA LEU A 454 -13.96 10.67 27.46
C LEU A 454 -12.82 11.60 27.01
N ILE A 455 -12.13 11.28 25.92
CA ILE A 455 -11.14 12.17 25.30
C ILE A 455 -11.73 12.71 24.00
N LEU A 456 -11.88 14.03 23.92
CA LEU A 456 -12.30 14.74 22.72
C LEU A 456 -11.06 15.32 22.03
N GLY A 457 -10.69 14.75 20.89
CA GLY A 457 -9.63 15.28 20.03
C GLY A 457 -10.24 16.07 18.88
N VAL A 458 -9.91 17.37 18.78
CA VAL A 458 -10.16 18.18 17.59
C VAL A 458 -8.85 18.30 16.84
N ALA A 459 -8.74 17.67 15.67
CA ALA A 459 -7.59 17.85 14.80
C ALA A 459 -7.85 19.04 13.88
N HIS A 460 -7.09 20.12 14.05
CA HIS A 460 -7.06 21.25 13.12
C HIS A 460 -5.60 21.59 12.80
N ARG A 461 -5.23 21.65 11.51
CA ARG A 461 -3.97 22.24 11.06
C ARG A 461 -4.23 23.26 9.95
N GLY A 462 -3.79 24.49 10.19
CA GLY A 462 -3.22 25.42 9.21
C GLY A 462 -4.15 26.14 8.24
N TRP A 463 -4.83 27.20 8.67
CA TRP A 463 -5.23 28.33 7.80
C TRP A 463 -4.87 29.66 8.50
N TYR A 464 -4.16 30.54 7.79
CA TYR A 464 -3.95 31.93 8.18
C TYR A 464 -5.26 32.71 7.97
N VAL A 465 -5.76 33.37 9.02
CA VAL A 465 -6.86 34.32 8.93
C VAL A 465 -6.29 35.73 8.85
N ASP A 466 -6.64 36.47 7.82
CA ASP A 466 -6.44 37.92 7.72
C ASP A 466 -7.31 38.63 8.78
N MET A 467 -6.67 39.10 9.84
CA MET A 467 -7.33 39.81 10.95
C MET A 467 -7.08 41.31 10.86
N ALA A 468 -7.69 41.97 9.87
CA ALA A 468 -7.60 43.41 9.71
C ALA A 468 -8.58 44.24 10.58
N ASN A 469 -9.45 43.66 11.43
CA ASN A 469 -10.48 44.44 12.12
C ASN A 469 -10.88 43.97 13.54
N LEU A 470 -9.94 43.75 14.47
CA LEU A 470 -10.27 43.70 15.91
C LEU A 470 -9.22 44.43 16.79
N PRO A 471 -9.64 45.18 17.83
CA PRO A 471 -8.76 46.07 18.57
C PRO A 471 -8.36 45.47 19.92
N VAL A 472 -7.24 44.75 20.03
CA VAL A 472 -6.54 44.57 21.32
C VAL A 472 -5.04 44.38 21.09
N THR A 473 -4.25 45.21 21.76
CA THR A 473 -2.78 45.20 21.89
C THR A 473 -2.24 43.91 22.50
N TRP A 474 -1.08 43.41 22.04
CA TRP A 474 0.20 43.14 22.76
C TRP A 474 1.23 42.51 21.78
N ALA A 475 2.51 42.52 22.17
CA ALA A 475 3.71 42.67 21.34
C ALA A 475 4.19 41.46 20.49
N LEU A 476 4.77 41.79 19.32
CA LEU A 476 5.55 40.91 18.44
C LEU A 476 7.01 40.77 18.91
N LEU A 477 7.55 39.55 18.88
CA LEU A 477 8.96 39.26 18.61
C LEU A 477 9.05 38.03 17.68
N PRO A 478 9.92 38.02 16.66
CA PRO A 478 9.96 36.96 15.65
C PRO A 478 11.01 35.89 15.98
N THR A 479 10.72 34.62 15.70
CA THR A 479 11.75 33.60 15.47
C THR A 479 11.30 32.64 14.36
N GLU A 480 12.08 32.63 13.29
CA GLU A 480 12.09 31.65 12.22
C GLU A 480 12.57 30.30 12.77
N SER A 481 11.81 29.21 12.56
CA SER A 481 12.29 27.82 12.37
C SER A 481 11.10 26.85 12.34
N ASP A 482 11.06 26.01 11.31
CA ASP A 482 10.08 24.93 11.13
C ASP A 482 10.19 23.86 12.23
N PRO A 483 9.08 23.33 12.77
CA PRO A 483 9.16 22.18 13.68
C PRO A 483 9.24 20.87 12.87
N VAL A 484 10.39 20.20 12.96
CA VAL A 484 10.54 18.78 12.62
C VAL A 484 9.81 17.95 13.67
N ILE A 485 8.82 17.15 13.26
CA ILE A 485 8.17 16.15 14.12
C ILE A 485 8.78 14.80 13.76
N MET A 486 9.58 14.23 14.66
CA MET A 486 10.01 12.83 14.58
C MET A 486 8.98 11.95 15.27
N PHE A 487 8.58 10.86 14.62
CA PHE A 487 7.81 9.79 15.24
C PHE A 487 8.73 8.60 15.53
N ASP A 488 8.62 8.06 16.74
CA ASP A 488 9.25 6.81 17.16
C ASP A 488 8.58 5.60 16.48
N ARG A 489 9.42 4.64 16.08
CA ARG A 489 9.11 3.45 15.27
C ARG A 489 8.33 2.38 16.07
N ALA A 490 8.25 2.48 17.40
CA ALA A 490 7.64 1.46 18.27
C ALA A 490 6.10 1.51 18.37
N THR A 491 5.45 2.65 18.08
CA THR A 491 4.00 2.83 18.39
C THR A 491 3.04 2.35 17.28
N LEU A 492 3.52 1.76 16.18
CA LEU A 492 2.69 1.41 15.01
C LEU A 492 2.16 -0.03 14.96
N ARG A 493 2.33 -0.84 16.03
CA ARG A 493 1.86 -2.23 16.06
C ARG A 493 0.69 -2.43 17.02
N THR A 494 -0.55 -2.11 16.62
CA THR A 494 -1.75 -2.76 17.20
C THR A 494 -2.93 -2.78 16.24
N GLU A 495 -3.57 -3.94 16.14
CA GLU A 495 -4.47 -4.45 15.09
C GLU A 495 -5.89 -3.81 15.01
N ALA A 496 -6.09 -2.59 15.51
CA ALA A 496 -7.42 -1.96 15.54
C ALA A 496 -7.81 -1.17 14.26
N LEU A 497 -6.95 -1.15 13.23
CA LEU A 497 -7.15 -0.30 12.04
C LEU A 497 -7.75 -1.01 10.81
N GLN A 498 -8.31 -2.22 10.94
CA GLN A 498 -8.83 -2.96 9.78
C GLN A 498 -10.28 -2.62 9.38
N LEU A 499 -11.07 -1.95 10.23
CA LEU A 499 -12.46 -1.57 9.87
C LEU A 499 -12.62 -0.15 9.28
N ALA A 500 -11.57 0.68 9.27
CA ALA A 500 -11.60 2.03 8.70
C ALA A 500 -11.04 2.12 7.26
N VAL A 501 -10.61 1.00 6.66
CA VAL A 501 -9.91 0.95 5.36
C VAL A 501 -10.84 1.22 4.14
N ALA A 502 -12.15 1.38 4.34
CA ALA A 502 -13.07 1.73 3.24
C ALA A 502 -13.09 3.23 2.89
N ALA A 503 -12.46 4.09 3.69
CA ALA A 503 -12.35 5.52 3.40
C ALA A 503 -10.88 5.93 3.51
N LEU A 504 -10.08 5.58 2.50
CA LEU A 504 -8.83 6.31 2.28
C LEU A 504 -9.18 7.80 2.16
N PRO A 505 -8.55 8.70 2.92
CA PRO A 505 -8.69 10.12 2.68
C PRO A 505 -8.20 10.36 1.25
N VAL A 506 -9.14 10.62 0.34
CA VAL A 506 -8.80 11.35 -0.88
C VAL A 506 -8.26 12.67 -0.36
N PRO A 507 -7.02 13.05 -0.68
CA PRO A 507 -6.43 14.27 -0.12
C PRO A 507 -7.39 15.45 -0.34
N ASP A 508 -7.78 16.17 0.71
CA ASP A 508 -8.71 17.32 0.62
C ASP A 508 -8.15 18.43 -0.30
N ASP A 509 -6.86 18.41 -0.59
CA ASP A 509 -6.18 19.22 -1.60
C ASP A 509 -6.58 18.88 -3.05
N VAL A 510 -7.35 17.80 -3.29
CA VAL A 510 -8.00 17.56 -4.59
C VAL A 510 -9.19 18.52 -4.83
N VAL A 511 -9.75 19.13 -3.78
CA VAL A 511 -11.04 19.86 -3.77
C VAL A 511 -11.00 21.25 -4.46
N GLY A 512 -9.85 21.72 -4.94
CA GLY A 512 -9.70 23.06 -5.55
C GLY A 512 -9.47 23.13 -7.06
N GLY A 513 -9.68 22.05 -7.83
CA GLY A 513 -9.45 22.09 -9.28
C GLY A 513 -10.39 23.08 -10.00
N PRO A 514 -9.92 23.80 -11.06
CA PRO A 514 -10.80 24.63 -11.86
C PRO A 514 -11.97 23.81 -12.42
N ALA A 515 -13.14 24.44 -12.55
CA ALA A 515 -14.32 23.77 -13.09
C ALA A 515 -13.99 23.14 -14.45
N TRP A 516 -14.31 21.86 -14.62
CA TRP A 516 -14.06 21.15 -15.86
C TRP A 516 -15.10 21.56 -16.89
N VAL A 517 -14.70 22.31 -17.92
CA VAL A 517 -15.61 22.83 -18.95
C VAL A 517 -15.51 21.96 -20.19
N THR A 518 -16.63 21.43 -20.65
CA THR A 518 -16.71 20.67 -21.90
C THR A 518 -17.81 21.21 -22.81
N ALA A 519 -17.46 21.36 -24.10
CA ALA A 519 -18.36 21.75 -25.18
C ALA A 519 -18.79 20.56 -26.05
N ALA A 520 -18.48 19.34 -25.63
CA ALA A 520 -18.85 18.10 -26.31
C ALA A 520 -20.35 17.82 -26.21
N ALA A 521 -20.97 17.45 -27.33
CA ALA A 521 -22.38 17.00 -27.34
C ALA A 521 -22.53 15.49 -27.03
N GLY A 522 -21.43 14.73 -27.07
CA GLY A 522 -21.42 13.29 -26.81
C GLY A 522 -21.63 12.93 -25.34
N PRO A 523 -21.77 11.63 -25.03
CA PRO A 523 -21.56 11.12 -23.68
C PRO A 523 -20.20 11.49 -23.10
N ILE A 524 -20.19 11.76 -21.81
CA ILE A 524 -19.03 12.20 -21.05
C ILE A 524 -19.01 11.39 -19.77
N GLN A 525 -18.01 10.53 -19.65
CA GLN A 525 -17.82 9.75 -18.45
C GLN A 525 -17.40 10.63 -17.28
N ILE A 526 -18.15 10.52 -16.20
CA ILE A 526 -17.89 11.15 -14.92
C ILE A 526 -17.16 10.13 -14.05
N GLY A 527 -15.91 10.38 -13.68
CA GLY A 527 -15.25 9.55 -12.67
C GLY A 527 -13.78 9.84 -12.39
N GLY A 528 -13.24 9.06 -11.44
CA GLY A 528 -11.97 9.26 -10.71
C GLY A 528 -12.26 9.43 -9.20
N PRO A 529 -11.26 9.40 -8.29
CA PRO A 529 -11.46 9.72 -6.87
C PRO A 529 -11.67 11.24 -6.73
N MET A 530 -12.73 11.73 -7.35
CA MET A 530 -13.15 13.11 -7.33
C MET A 530 -14.18 13.23 -6.23
N ARG A 531 -13.83 13.98 -5.19
CA ARG A 531 -14.83 14.52 -4.28
C ARG A 531 -15.04 15.99 -4.63
N SER A 532 -16.30 16.40 -4.68
CA SER A 532 -16.71 17.80 -4.84
C SER A 532 -16.24 18.51 -6.13
N GLN A 533 -15.88 17.80 -7.20
CA GLN A 533 -15.53 18.47 -8.46
C GLN A 533 -16.76 19.09 -9.12
N THR A 534 -16.60 20.29 -9.67
CA THR A 534 -17.63 20.93 -10.50
C THR A 534 -17.32 20.72 -11.99
N VAL A 535 -18.25 20.11 -12.72
CA VAL A 535 -18.21 19.90 -14.16
C VAL A 535 -19.22 20.82 -14.81
N VAL A 536 -18.80 21.62 -15.77
CA VAL A 536 -19.64 22.52 -16.57
C VAL A 536 -19.83 21.94 -17.96
N LEU A 537 -21.06 21.52 -18.25
CA LEU A 537 -21.46 20.88 -19.48
C LEU A 537 -22.15 21.93 -20.36
N GLN A 538 -21.45 22.42 -21.39
CA GLN A 538 -21.88 23.57 -22.18
C GLN A 538 -22.78 23.21 -23.36
N ALA A 539 -22.58 22.03 -23.96
CA ALA A 539 -23.34 21.62 -25.14
C ALA A 539 -24.79 21.26 -24.80
N ALA A 540 -25.70 21.61 -25.71
CA ALA A 540 -27.09 21.17 -25.62
C ALA A 540 -27.19 19.66 -25.84
N GLY A 541 -27.90 18.95 -24.96
CA GLY A 541 -28.13 17.51 -25.11
C GLY A 541 -26.94 16.64 -24.69
N VAL A 542 -25.94 17.23 -24.04
CA VAL A 542 -24.81 16.51 -23.43
C VAL A 542 -25.29 15.42 -22.47
N LYS A 543 -24.56 14.29 -22.46
CA LYS A 543 -24.90 13.13 -21.65
C LYS A 543 -23.79 12.90 -20.61
N ALA A 544 -24.08 13.07 -19.33
CA ALA A 544 -23.15 12.75 -18.25
C ALA A 544 -23.31 11.28 -17.84
N ASP A 545 -22.30 10.45 -18.07
CA ASP A 545 -22.32 9.02 -17.76
C ASP A 545 -21.61 8.72 -16.43
N CYS A 546 -22.36 8.31 -15.41
CA CYS A 546 -21.84 7.98 -14.08
C CYS A 546 -21.45 6.50 -13.92
N SER A 547 -21.37 5.72 -15.01
CA SER A 547 -21.04 4.27 -15.00
C SER A 547 -19.79 3.93 -14.19
N HIS A 548 -18.78 4.80 -14.22
CA HIS A 548 -17.46 4.54 -13.63
C HIS A 548 -17.09 5.47 -12.48
N MET A 549 -18.10 6.11 -11.85
CA MET A 549 -17.90 6.77 -10.56
C MET A 549 -17.54 5.72 -9.49
N THR A 550 -16.49 5.96 -8.71
CA THR A 550 -16.09 5.08 -7.60
C THR A 550 -17.03 5.25 -6.41
N VAL A 551 -17.21 4.23 -5.59
CA VAL A 551 -17.99 4.36 -4.35
C VAL A 551 -17.43 5.49 -3.49
N ALA A 552 -18.32 6.29 -2.89
CA ALA A 552 -18.03 7.50 -2.12
C ALA A 552 -17.38 8.65 -2.92
N SER A 553 -17.52 8.66 -4.24
CA SER A 553 -17.24 9.84 -5.08
C SER A 553 -18.50 10.67 -5.32
N ASP A 554 -18.31 11.96 -5.51
CA ASP A 554 -19.37 12.91 -5.86
C ASP A 554 -18.88 13.99 -6.83
N ALA A 555 -19.79 14.47 -7.67
CA ALA A 555 -19.53 15.56 -8.60
C ALA A 555 -20.74 16.48 -8.70
N VAL A 556 -20.50 17.78 -8.84
CA VAL A 556 -21.50 18.79 -9.15
C VAL A 556 -21.49 19.02 -10.66
N LEU A 557 -22.60 18.77 -11.34
CA LEU A 557 -22.75 18.94 -12.78
C LEU A 557 -23.62 20.16 -13.06
N ASN A 558 -23.05 21.15 -13.76
CA ASN A 558 -23.68 22.38 -14.19
C ASN A 558 -24.01 22.30 -15.69
N PHE A 559 -25.28 22.12 -16.02
CA PHE A 559 -25.76 21.99 -17.40
C PHE A 559 -26.17 23.35 -17.96
N VAL A 560 -25.29 23.99 -18.73
CA VAL A 560 -25.56 25.33 -19.29
C VAL A 560 -26.73 25.30 -20.28
N ALA A 561 -26.76 24.29 -21.15
CA ALA A 561 -27.78 24.16 -22.21
C ALA A 561 -28.73 22.96 -22.00
N GLY A 562 -28.70 22.33 -20.82
CA GLY A 562 -29.49 21.15 -20.49
C GLY A 562 -28.87 19.86 -21.04
N GLY A 563 -29.25 18.72 -20.46
CA GLY A 563 -28.68 17.43 -20.83
C GLY A 563 -29.29 16.27 -20.04
N THR A 564 -28.60 15.14 -20.05
CA THR A 564 -29.06 13.91 -19.38
C THR A 564 -27.95 13.33 -18.53
N VAL A 565 -28.27 12.88 -17.32
CA VAL A 565 -27.38 12.09 -16.47
C VAL A 565 -27.79 10.62 -16.56
N PHE A 566 -26.82 9.73 -16.72
CA PHE A 566 -26.99 8.28 -16.72
C PHE A 566 -26.43 7.71 -15.43
N ALA A 567 -27.22 6.89 -14.73
CA ALA A 567 -26.75 6.19 -13.53
C ALA A 567 -25.67 5.15 -13.83
N GLY A 568 -25.65 4.66 -15.09
CA GLY A 568 -24.61 3.83 -15.70
C GLY A 568 -24.68 2.32 -15.40
N HIS A 569 -24.13 1.46 -16.26
CA HIS A 569 -24.10 -0.03 -16.15
C HIS A 569 -25.41 -0.71 -15.72
N GLY A 570 -26.54 -0.30 -16.31
CA GLY A 570 -27.86 -0.85 -15.97
C GLY A 570 -28.34 -0.52 -14.54
N ARG A 571 -27.68 0.39 -13.85
CA ARG A 571 -28.03 0.82 -12.49
C ARG A 571 -29.15 1.83 -12.50
N THR A 572 -29.89 1.93 -11.40
CA THR A 572 -30.96 2.92 -11.24
C THR A 572 -30.60 3.99 -10.24
N PHE A 573 -31.20 5.18 -10.39
CA PHE A 573 -31.06 6.22 -9.37
C PHE A 573 -31.74 5.80 -8.06
N ALA A 574 -31.14 6.14 -6.93
CA ALA A 574 -31.70 5.82 -5.62
C ALA A 574 -33.13 6.38 -5.49
N GLY A 575 -34.07 5.52 -5.08
CA GLY A 575 -35.50 5.89 -4.98
C GLY A 575 -36.26 5.93 -6.31
N GLN A 576 -35.63 5.57 -7.44
CA GLN A 576 -36.23 5.62 -8.78
C GLN A 576 -36.07 4.27 -9.50
N ALA A 577 -36.82 3.26 -9.05
CA ALA A 577 -36.73 1.90 -9.61
C ALA A 577 -36.97 1.88 -11.13
N GLY A 578 -36.09 1.20 -11.87
CA GLY A 578 -36.12 1.11 -13.34
C GLY A 578 -35.74 2.39 -14.09
N MET A 579 -35.38 3.46 -13.39
CA MET A 579 -34.98 4.73 -14.00
C MET A 579 -33.46 4.83 -14.08
N HIS A 580 -32.95 4.76 -15.30
CA HIS A 580 -31.51 4.77 -15.60
C HIS A 580 -31.01 6.16 -16.02
N THR A 581 -31.92 7.06 -16.38
CA THR A 581 -31.62 8.39 -16.92
C THR A 581 -32.38 9.49 -16.18
N ALA A 582 -31.76 10.65 -16.02
CA ALA A 582 -32.34 11.86 -15.44
C ALA A 582 -32.06 13.05 -16.36
N THR A 583 -33.11 13.67 -16.90
CA THR A 583 -32.98 14.87 -17.75
C THR A 583 -32.89 16.11 -16.88
N VAL A 584 -31.89 16.95 -17.15
CA VAL A 584 -31.59 18.20 -16.46
C VAL A 584 -31.89 19.37 -17.40
N PRO A 585 -32.71 20.36 -17.00
CA PRO A 585 -33.01 21.52 -17.83
C PRO A 585 -31.80 22.43 -18.03
N ALA A 586 -31.87 23.34 -19.00
CA ALA A 586 -30.85 24.36 -19.20
C ALA A 586 -30.69 25.28 -17.98
N GLY A 587 -29.44 25.58 -17.62
CA GLY A 587 -29.08 26.25 -16.37
C GLY A 587 -29.23 25.36 -15.11
N GLY A 588 -29.58 24.08 -15.27
CA GLY A 588 -29.77 23.15 -14.18
C GLY A 588 -28.46 22.72 -13.53
N LEU A 589 -28.49 22.60 -12.21
CA LEU A 589 -27.36 22.17 -11.39
C LEU A 589 -27.77 20.92 -10.62
N VAL A 590 -26.94 19.88 -10.66
CA VAL A 590 -27.17 18.64 -9.91
C VAL A 590 -25.89 18.20 -9.21
N ARG A 591 -26.02 17.58 -8.05
CA ARG A 591 -24.94 16.77 -7.46
C ARG A 591 -25.24 15.30 -7.75
N VAL A 592 -24.26 14.57 -8.26
CA VAL A 592 -24.30 13.12 -8.39
C VAL A 592 -23.37 12.50 -7.37
N THR A 593 -23.81 11.45 -6.69
CA THR A 593 -23.02 10.76 -5.66
C THR A 593 -23.14 9.27 -5.84
N ARG A 594 -22.00 8.59 -5.84
CA ARG A 594 -21.95 7.12 -5.87
C ARG A 594 -21.91 6.59 -4.44
N ILE A 595 -22.97 5.92 -4.01
CA ILE A 595 -23.12 5.45 -2.62
C ILE A 595 -22.88 3.95 -2.42
N SER A 596 -22.86 3.15 -3.49
CA SER A 596 -22.72 1.69 -3.38
C SER A 596 -22.04 1.09 -4.60
N ALA A 597 -21.35 -0.03 -4.42
CA ALA A 597 -20.87 -0.86 -5.52
C ALA A 597 -22.00 -1.69 -6.15
N ASN A 598 -23.14 -1.82 -5.47
CA ASN A 598 -24.27 -2.63 -5.92
C ASN A 598 -24.87 -2.08 -7.24
N ALA A 599 -25.20 -2.97 -8.15
CA ALA A 599 -25.82 -2.65 -9.43
C ALA A 599 -27.26 -2.11 -9.26
N THR A 600 -27.99 -2.50 -8.21
CA THR A 600 -29.42 -2.13 -8.09
C THR A 600 -29.65 -0.70 -7.61
N PHE A 601 -28.87 -0.21 -6.65
CA PHE A 601 -29.00 1.13 -6.08
C PHE A 601 -27.62 1.71 -5.77
N GLY A 602 -27.06 2.45 -6.73
CA GLY A 602 -25.66 2.87 -6.63
C GLY A 602 -25.42 4.36 -6.80
N THR A 603 -26.34 5.10 -7.41
CA THR A 603 -26.14 6.52 -7.75
C THR A 603 -27.29 7.36 -7.21
N VAL A 604 -26.97 8.36 -6.39
CA VAL A 604 -27.89 9.41 -5.94
C VAL A 604 -27.71 10.61 -6.86
N ILE A 605 -28.81 11.23 -7.26
CA ILE A 605 -28.79 12.52 -7.96
C ILE A 605 -29.64 13.52 -7.16
N GLU A 606 -29.00 14.59 -6.73
CA GLU A 606 -29.57 15.65 -5.92
C GLU A 606 -29.71 16.91 -6.80
N PRO A 607 -30.93 17.38 -7.09
CA PRO A 607 -31.08 18.67 -7.76
C PRO A 607 -30.67 19.82 -6.83
N LEU A 608 -29.90 20.76 -7.36
CA LEU A 608 -29.46 21.96 -6.66
C LEU A 608 -30.14 23.21 -7.25
N GLY A 609 -30.28 24.26 -6.44
CA GLY A 609 -30.75 25.58 -6.92
C GLY A 609 -32.16 25.59 -7.50
N GLY A 610 -33.04 24.66 -7.10
CA GLY A 610 -34.41 24.55 -7.63
C GLY A 610 -34.53 23.81 -8.97
N THR A 611 -33.47 23.12 -9.40
CA THR A 611 -33.50 22.26 -10.59
C THR A 611 -34.58 21.19 -10.47
N VAL A 612 -35.39 21.00 -11.51
CA VAL A 612 -36.42 19.95 -11.56
C VAL A 612 -35.98 18.86 -12.53
N LEU A 613 -35.89 17.63 -12.04
CA LEU A 613 -35.46 16.46 -12.82
C LEU A 613 -36.65 15.70 -13.37
N SER A 614 -36.47 15.11 -14.56
CA SER A 614 -37.38 14.09 -15.08
C SER A 614 -36.63 12.79 -15.31
N TYR A 615 -37.21 11.68 -14.86
CA TYR A 615 -36.57 10.37 -14.88
C TYR A 615 -37.17 9.48 -15.96
N ALA A 616 -36.34 8.66 -16.60
CA ALA A 616 -36.78 7.67 -17.55
C ALA A 616 -35.93 6.39 -17.47
N GLY A 617 -36.57 5.26 -17.79
CA GLY A 617 -35.85 4.06 -18.20
C GLY A 617 -35.18 4.31 -19.55
N GLY A 618 -34.01 3.72 -19.76
CA GLY A 618 -33.26 3.89 -21.00
C GLY A 618 -32.14 2.86 -21.09
N ALA A 619 -31.76 2.54 -22.33
CA ALA A 619 -30.54 1.79 -22.58
C ALA A 619 -29.33 2.66 -22.23
N GLU A 620 -28.19 1.99 -22.00
CA GLU A 620 -26.89 2.64 -21.91
C GLU A 620 -26.64 3.48 -23.17
N PRO A 621 -26.04 4.68 -23.07
CA PRO A 621 -25.71 5.45 -24.25
C PRO A 621 -24.71 4.66 -25.11
N VAL A 622 -24.90 4.71 -26.42
CA VAL A 622 -23.86 4.26 -27.36
C VAL A 622 -22.77 5.32 -27.35
N HIS A 623 -21.53 4.87 -27.14
CA HIS A 623 -20.34 5.72 -27.13
C HIS A 623 -19.67 5.77 -28.50
N ASP A 624 -18.77 6.73 -28.71
CA ASP A 624 -18.06 6.90 -29.99
C ASP A 624 -17.00 5.81 -30.22
N VAL A 625 -16.35 5.35 -29.14
CA VAL A 625 -15.36 4.27 -29.17
C VAL A 625 -15.59 3.26 -28.06
N SER A 626 -15.01 2.06 -28.19
CA SER A 626 -14.91 1.10 -27.08
C SER A 626 -13.45 0.80 -26.74
N ILE A 627 -13.19 0.61 -25.45
CA ILE A 627 -11.90 0.18 -24.91
C ILE A 627 -12.11 -1.11 -24.12
N ALA A 628 -11.41 -2.18 -24.49
CA ALA A 628 -11.46 -3.45 -23.78
C ALA A 628 -10.30 -3.59 -22.80
N LEU A 629 -10.58 -4.01 -21.57
CA LEU A 629 -9.58 -4.40 -20.58
C LEU A 629 -9.30 -5.90 -20.69
N GLY A 630 -8.03 -6.29 -20.73
CA GLY A 630 -7.58 -7.69 -20.68
C GLY A 630 -6.48 -7.89 -19.64
N GLY A 631 -6.18 -9.13 -19.29
CA GLY A 631 -5.18 -9.45 -18.26
C GLY A 631 -5.82 -9.70 -16.89
N GLN A 632 -5.16 -9.36 -15.79
CA GLN A 632 -5.58 -9.88 -14.47
C GLN A 632 -6.21 -8.85 -13.52
N SER A 633 -6.05 -9.08 -12.20
CA SER A 633 -6.75 -8.39 -11.12
C SER A 633 -6.58 -6.88 -11.12
N GLN A 634 -5.46 -6.32 -11.60
CA GLN A 634 -5.28 -4.86 -11.64
C GLN A 634 -6.29 -4.18 -12.55
N LEU A 635 -6.47 -4.66 -13.77
CA LEU A 635 -7.43 -4.06 -14.70
C LEU A 635 -8.86 -4.47 -14.35
N SER A 636 -9.06 -5.70 -13.88
CA SER A 636 -10.36 -6.15 -13.38
C SER A 636 -10.87 -5.27 -12.23
N LEU A 637 -10.00 -4.96 -11.26
CA LEU A 637 -10.34 -4.08 -10.13
C LEU A 637 -10.33 -2.62 -10.55
N GLY A 638 -9.42 -2.21 -11.42
CA GLY A 638 -9.31 -0.84 -11.93
C GLY A 638 -10.60 -0.37 -12.59
N TYR A 639 -11.27 -1.26 -13.32
CA TYR A 639 -12.60 -1.01 -13.86
C TYR A 639 -13.60 -0.50 -12.80
N TYR A 640 -13.57 -1.08 -11.59
CA TYR A 640 -14.44 -0.71 -10.46
C TYR A 640 -13.83 0.36 -9.54
N ARG A 641 -12.50 0.48 -9.52
CA ARG A 641 -11.73 1.42 -8.68
C ARG A 641 -11.43 2.75 -9.39
N GLY A 642 -12.09 3.02 -10.52
CA GLY A 642 -12.13 4.34 -11.14
C GLY A 642 -11.13 4.58 -12.26
N LEU A 643 -10.49 3.54 -12.81
CA LEU A 643 -9.60 3.66 -13.95
C LEU A 643 -10.30 4.28 -15.17
N PRO A 644 -11.50 3.83 -15.61
CA PRO A 644 -12.21 4.43 -16.75
C PRO A 644 -12.52 5.92 -16.57
N GLY A 645 -13.09 6.28 -15.41
CA GLY A 645 -13.41 7.67 -15.09
C GLY A 645 -12.17 8.55 -15.02
N SER A 646 -11.11 8.07 -14.36
CA SER A 646 -9.83 8.77 -14.28
C SER A 646 -9.18 8.94 -15.66
N PHE A 647 -9.39 8.00 -16.58
CA PHE A 647 -8.91 8.10 -17.96
C PHE A 647 -9.69 9.18 -18.72
N ALA A 648 -11.02 9.19 -18.60
CA ALA A 648 -11.87 10.20 -19.23
C ALA A 648 -11.54 11.64 -18.77
N HIS A 649 -11.15 11.78 -17.49
CA HIS A 649 -10.57 13.01 -16.96
C HIS A 649 -9.21 13.32 -17.59
N ALA A 650 -8.28 12.37 -17.55
CA ALA A 650 -6.91 12.55 -18.01
C ALA A 650 -6.82 12.94 -19.48
N VAL A 651 -7.65 12.34 -20.35
CA VAL A 651 -7.71 12.69 -21.78
C VAL A 651 -8.25 14.09 -22.03
N ARG A 652 -8.75 14.81 -21.03
CA ARG A 652 -9.26 16.18 -21.18
C ARG A 652 -8.48 17.21 -20.34
N ASP A 653 -7.48 16.78 -19.58
CA ASP A 653 -6.67 17.64 -18.75
C ASP A 653 -5.56 18.31 -19.57
N ALA A 654 -5.71 19.62 -19.81
CA ALA A 654 -4.74 20.45 -20.55
C ALA A 654 -3.41 20.68 -19.82
N GLY A 655 -3.36 20.44 -18.51
CA GLY A 655 -2.10 20.43 -17.75
C GLY A 655 -1.36 19.09 -17.88
N TRP A 656 -2.08 18.02 -18.22
CA TRP A 656 -1.54 16.67 -18.37
C TRP A 656 -1.26 16.27 -19.82
N MET A 657 -2.02 16.78 -20.80
CA MET A 657 -1.83 16.46 -22.22
C MET A 657 -1.56 17.71 -23.04
N ALA A 658 -0.67 17.59 -24.03
CA ALA A 658 -0.34 18.71 -24.92
C ALA A 658 -1.55 19.17 -25.73
N THR A 659 -2.42 18.25 -26.12
CA THR A 659 -3.68 18.54 -26.80
C THR A 659 -4.77 17.68 -26.16
N PRO A 660 -5.65 18.27 -25.33
CA PRO A 660 -6.82 17.58 -24.80
C PRO A 660 -7.63 16.91 -25.92
N LEU A 661 -8.09 15.71 -25.65
CA LEU A 661 -8.94 14.91 -26.52
C LEU A 661 -10.35 14.89 -25.97
N ASP A 662 -11.32 14.75 -26.86
CA ASP A 662 -12.71 14.56 -26.48
C ASP A 662 -13.13 13.11 -26.74
N VAL A 663 -12.55 12.19 -25.96
CA VAL A 663 -12.82 10.75 -26.13
C VAL A 663 -14.05 10.35 -25.32
N ASP A 664 -15.09 9.92 -26.02
CA ASP A 664 -16.23 9.25 -25.44
C ASP A 664 -16.12 7.73 -25.60
N ALA A 665 -15.74 7.03 -24.52
CA ALA A 665 -15.40 5.61 -24.57
C ALA A 665 -16.36 4.75 -23.75
N HIS A 666 -16.90 3.70 -24.35
CA HIS A 666 -17.48 2.57 -23.65
C HIS A 666 -16.36 1.65 -23.14
N TRP A 667 -16.45 1.16 -21.90
CA TRP A 667 -15.43 0.29 -21.31
C TRP A 667 -15.93 -1.13 -21.12
N ILE A 668 -15.14 -2.09 -21.58
CA ILE A 668 -15.47 -3.52 -21.47
C ILE A 668 -14.49 -4.17 -20.49
N ASN A 669 -15.01 -4.67 -19.36
CA ASN A 669 -14.19 -5.43 -18.42
C ASN A 669 -14.05 -6.89 -18.86
N GLY A 670 -13.01 -7.19 -19.63
CA GLY A 670 -12.65 -8.57 -19.96
C GLY A 670 -11.48 -9.13 -19.13
N ALA A 671 -10.95 -8.37 -18.18
CA ALA A 671 -9.85 -8.81 -17.32
C ALA A 671 -10.34 -9.80 -16.25
N THR A 672 -9.53 -10.80 -15.91
CA THR A 672 -9.89 -11.89 -14.98
C THR A 672 -8.94 -11.93 -13.79
N GLY A 673 -9.43 -11.61 -12.60
CA GLY A 673 -8.63 -11.64 -11.37
C GLY A 673 -7.95 -12.99 -11.11
N GLY A 674 -6.67 -12.97 -10.69
CA GLY A 674 -5.90 -14.17 -10.36
C GLY A 674 -5.55 -15.07 -11.56
N SER A 675 -5.77 -14.61 -12.80
CA SER A 675 -5.44 -15.39 -13.99
C SER A 675 -3.94 -15.43 -14.27
N SER A 676 -3.42 -16.62 -14.57
CA SER A 676 -2.06 -16.82 -15.12
C SER A 676 -2.08 -16.80 -16.65
N MET A 677 -0.93 -16.57 -17.28
CA MET A 677 -0.85 -16.69 -18.75
C MET A 677 -1.03 -18.14 -19.19
N LEU A 678 -0.35 -19.08 -18.50
CA LEU A 678 -0.18 -20.46 -18.96
C LEU A 678 -0.94 -21.51 -18.13
N VAL A 679 -0.78 -21.60 -16.81
CA VAL A 679 -1.45 -22.67 -16.04
C VAL A 679 -1.71 -22.27 -14.59
N THR A 680 -2.99 -22.23 -14.23
CA THR A 680 -3.52 -22.53 -12.88
C THR A 680 -4.80 -23.36 -13.07
N PRO A 681 -5.28 -24.12 -12.06
CA PRO A 681 -6.40 -25.04 -12.24
C PRO A 681 -7.70 -24.40 -12.77
N ASN A 682 -7.91 -23.09 -12.53
CA ASN A 682 -9.22 -22.47 -12.71
C ASN A 682 -9.26 -21.22 -13.60
N ASN A 683 -8.16 -20.49 -13.84
CA ASN A 683 -8.18 -19.25 -14.65
C ASN A 683 -6.84 -19.03 -15.37
N TRP A 684 -6.79 -19.34 -16.67
CA TRP A 684 -5.61 -19.12 -17.52
C TRP A 684 -6.01 -18.54 -18.88
N TRP A 685 -5.06 -17.90 -19.56
CA TRP A 685 -5.28 -17.26 -20.87
C TRP A 685 -5.00 -18.19 -22.06
N THR A 686 -3.93 -18.99 -22.02
CA THR A 686 -3.67 -20.04 -23.03
C THR A 686 -2.91 -21.28 -22.47
N VAL A 687 -3.12 -22.47 -23.04
CA VAL A 687 -2.37 -23.71 -22.74
C VAL A 687 -2.09 -24.41 -24.06
N GLY A 688 -0.81 -24.54 -24.44
CA GLY A 688 -0.43 -25.31 -25.64
C GLY A 688 -1.18 -24.88 -26.91
N ASN A 689 -1.37 -23.56 -27.11
CA ASN A 689 -2.15 -22.92 -28.18
C ASN A 689 -3.68 -23.06 -28.07
N THR A 690 -4.20 -23.68 -27.02
CA THR A 690 -5.65 -23.70 -26.74
C THR A 690 -6.02 -22.42 -25.99
N GLU A 691 -7.19 -21.87 -26.29
CA GLU A 691 -7.73 -20.71 -25.58
C GLU A 691 -8.20 -21.09 -24.18
N GLY A 692 -7.84 -20.28 -23.19
CA GLY A 692 -8.23 -20.52 -21.82
C GLY A 692 -9.59 -19.94 -21.44
N PRO A 693 -10.08 -20.29 -20.24
CA PRO A 693 -11.32 -19.73 -19.72
C PRO A 693 -11.31 -18.18 -19.68
N ALA A 694 -10.19 -17.56 -19.34
CA ALA A 694 -10.08 -16.10 -19.27
C ALA A 694 -10.21 -15.44 -20.66
N LEU A 695 -9.56 -16.02 -21.69
CA LEU A 695 -9.69 -15.55 -23.06
C LEU A 695 -11.11 -15.75 -23.61
N THR A 696 -11.73 -16.88 -23.28
CA THR A 696 -13.13 -17.15 -23.65
C THR A 696 -14.08 -16.13 -23.03
N ALA A 697 -13.92 -15.85 -21.73
CA ALA A 697 -14.72 -14.86 -21.02
C ALA A 697 -14.52 -13.44 -21.59
N TRP A 698 -13.27 -13.07 -21.90
CA TRP A 698 -12.95 -11.80 -22.55
C TRP A 698 -13.68 -11.64 -23.89
N LYS A 699 -13.63 -12.67 -24.76
CA LYS A 699 -14.33 -12.65 -26.05
C LYS A 699 -15.84 -12.51 -25.89
N ALA A 700 -16.42 -13.24 -24.94
CA ALA A 700 -17.85 -13.17 -24.63
C ALA A 700 -18.26 -11.77 -24.17
N ALA A 701 -17.47 -11.11 -23.33
CA ALA A 701 -17.72 -9.74 -22.88
C ALA A 701 -17.70 -8.74 -24.05
N VAL A 702 -16.73 -8.89 -24.97
CA VAL A 702 -16.66 -8.06 -26.19
C VAL A 702 -17.86 -8.29 -27.11
N THR A 703 -18.20 -9.55 -27.38
CA THR A 703 -19.37 -9.89 -28.21
C THR A 703 -20.68 -9.41 -27.58
N ALA A 704 -20.79 -9.42 -26.26
CA ALA A 704 -21.97 -8.89 -25.58
C ALA A 704 -22.10 -7.37 -25.73
N ALA A 705 -20.99 -6.62 -25.68
CA ALA A 705 -20.99 -5.17 -25.90
C ALA A 705 -21.34 -4.82 -27.37
N ASP A 706 -20.77 -5.54 -28.33
CA ASP A 706 -21.10 -5.41 -29.75
C ASP A 706 -22.59 -5.71 -30.00
N ALA A 707 -23.12 -6.79 -29.42
CA ALA A 707 -24.54 -7.12 -29.49
C ALA A 707 -25.46 -6.07 -28.83
N ALA A 708 -24.94 -5.30 -27.87
CA ALA A 708 -25.63 -4.16 -27.28
C ALA A 708 -25.54 -2.88 -28.13
N GLY A 709 -24.87 -2.93 -29.29
CA GLY A 709 -24.72 -1.82 -30.22
C GLY A 709 -23.57 -0.87 -29.90
N GLN A 710 -22.67 -1.25 -28.98
CA GLN A 710 -21.45 -0.48 -28.72
C GLN A 710 -20.43 -0.71 -29.84
N PRO A 711 -19.56 0.26 -30.14
CA PRO A 711 -18.50 0.07 -31.13
C PRO A 711 -17.62 -1.14 -30.78
N VAL A 712 -17.12 -1.85 -31.79
CA VAL A 712 -16.11 -2.88 -31.56
C VAL A 712 -14.82 -2.20 -31.08
N PRO A 713 -14.15 -2.71 -30.01
CA PRO A 713 -12.94 -2.09 -29.51
C PRO A 713 -11.80 -2.02 -30.53
N GLU A 714 -11.28 -0.82 -30.76
CA GLU A 714 -10.03 -0.58 -31.50
C GLU A 714 -8.82 -0.46 -30.56
N CYS A 715 -9.05 -0.43 -29.25
CA CYS A 715 -8.01 -0.37 -28.23
C CYS A 715 -8.24 -1.43 -27.15
N VAL A 716 -7.20 -2.21 -26.86
CA VAL A 716 -7.12 -3.14 -25.74
C VAL A 716 -6.09 -2.63 -24.75
N ILE A 717 -6.48 -2.40 -23.50
CA ILE A 717 -5.54 -2.14 -22.41
C ILE A 717 -5.24 -3.46 -21.71
N TRP A 718 -3.95 -3.82 -21.66
CA TRP A 718 -3.49 -5.11 -21.16
C TRP A 718 -2.53 -4.94 -19.98
N MET A 719 -2.78 -5.67 -18.90
CA MET A 719 -1.88 -5.75 -17.74
C MET A 719 -1.98 -7.13 -17.11
N GLN A 720 -0.89 -7.89 -17.17
CA GLN A 720 -0.86 -9.23 -16.63
C GLN A 720 0.55 -9.63 -16.21
N GLY A 721 0.65 -10.57 -15.28
CA GLY A 721 1.89 -11.28 -14.98
C GLY A 721 2.19 -11.44 -13.50
N GLU A 722 1.40 -10.84 -12.60
CA GLU A 722 1.63 -10.99 -11.18
C GLU A 722 1.53 -12.46 -10.75
N ALA A 723 0.55 -13.20 -11.29
CA ALA A 723 0.34 -14.62 -11.00
C ALA A 723 1.41 -15.53 -11.64
N ASP A 724 2.18 -15.03 -12.61
CA ASP A 724 3.18 -15.82 -13.33
C ASP A 724 4.59 -15.62 -12.80
N ALA A 725 4.86 -14.52 -12.11
CA ALA A 725 6.21 -14.15 -11.71
C ALA A 725 6.92 -15.24 -10.91
N TRP A 726 6.21 -15.85 -9.94
CA TRP A 726 6.73 -16.98 -9.17
C TRP A 726 7.11 -18.16 -10.07
N VAL A 727 6.19 -18.55 -10.94
CA VAL A 727 6.32 -19.72 -11.82
C VAL A 727 7.43 -19.53 -12.87
N VAL A 728 7.61 -18.30 -13.34
CA VAL A 728 8.73 -17.90 -14.20
C VAL A 728 10.05 -17.91 -13.43
N GLN A 729 10.08 -17.42 -12.18
CA GLN A 729 11.28 -17.47 -11.34
C GLN A 729 11.72 -18.92 -11.03
N GLN A 730 10.76 -19.80 -10.75
CA GLN A 730 11.04 -21.24 -10.53
C GLN A 730 11.52 -21.96 -11.79
N GLY A 731 11.44 -21.32 -12.97
CA GLY A 731 11.81 -21.94 -14.23
C GLY A 731 10.82 -23.00 -14.72
N THR A 732 9.60 -23.05 -14.17
CA THR A 732 8.54 -23.94 -14.65
C THR A 732 8.25 -23.70 -16.13
N TYR A 733 8.28 -22.42 -16.55
CA TYR A 733 8.30 -22.03 -17.95
C TYR A 733 9.44 -21.05 -18.19
N SER A 734 10.11 -21.18 -19.33
CA SER A 734 11.12 -20.20 -19.75
C SER A 734 10.46 -18.86 -20.13
N SER A 735 11.22 -17.77 -20.02
CA SER A 735 10.78 -16.44 -20.48
C SER A 735 10.39 -16.42 -21.98
N THR A 736 10.98 -17.30 -22.79
CA THR A 736 10.62 -17.48 -24.20
C THR A 736 9.24 -18.12 -24.35
N VAL A 737 8.95 -19.20 -23.62
CA VAL A 737 7.63 -19.85 -23.63
C VAL A 737 6.54 -18.87 -23.15
N TYR A 738 6.84 -18.09 -22.12
CA TYR A 738 5.93 -17.07 -21.61
C TYR A 738 5.67 -15.94 -22.63
N LYS A 739 6.71 -15.44 -23.30
CA LYS A 739 6.59 -14.46 -24.40
C LYS A 739 5.73 -14.99 -25.55
N ASP A 740 5.94 -16.24 -25.96
CA ASP A 740 5.17 -16.82 -27.07
C ASP A 740 3.69 -16.99 -26.70
N ALA A 741 3.39 -17.32 -25.43
CA ALA A 741 2.03 -17.35 -24.90
C ALA A 741 1.34 -15.97 -24.95
N ILE A 742 2.04 -14.91 -24.53
CA ILE A 742 1.56 -13.52 -24.63
C ILE A 742 1.15 -13.20 -26.08
N LYS A 743 2.03 -13.49 -27.04
CA LYS A 743 1.77 -13.22 -28.47
C LYS A 743 0.58 -14.01 -29.00
N SER A 744 0.45 -15.27 -28.59
CA SER A 744 -0.69 -16.12 -28.97
C SER A 744 -2.02 -15.52 -28.49
N VAL A 745 -2.08 -15.09 -27.22
CA VAL A 745 -3.28 -14.47 -26.64
C VAL A 745 -3.62 -13.16 -27.35
N TRP A 746 -2.65 -12.27 -27.58
CA TRP A 746 -2.87 -11.02 -28.30
C TRP A 746 -3.32 -11.25 -29.75
N SER A 747 -2.77 -12.25 -30.42
CA SER A 747 -3.18 -12.63 -31.78
C SER A 747 -4.63 -13.14 -31.81
N ALA A 748 -5.02 -13.98 -30.85
CA ALA A 748 -6.38 -14.48 -30.72
C ALA A 748 -7.40 -13.35 -30.41
N MET A 749 -7.04 -12.42 -29.52
CA MET A 749 -7.84 -11.23 -29.23
C MET A 749 -8.02 -10.34 -30.47
N ARG A 750 -6.94 -10.01 -31.17
CA ARG A 750 -6.99 -9.18 -32.38
C ARG A 750 -7.79 -9.85 -33.49
N SER A 751 -7.65 -11.18 -33.64
CA SER A 751 -8.45 -11.96 -34.59
C SER A 751 -9.95 -11.92 -34.26
N HIS A 752 -10.30 -11.98 -32.97
CA HIS A 752 -11.69 -11.83 -32.53
C HIS A 752 -12.24 -10.44 -32.85
N LEU A 753 -11.52 -9.38 -32.51
CA LEU A 753 -11.95 -8.00 -32.77
C LEU A 753 -12.11 -7.71 -34.26
N THR A 754 -11.15 -8.14 -35.08
CA THR A 754 -11.25 -7.98 -36.55
C THR A 754 -12.40 -8.80 -37.14
N SER A 755 -12.73 -9.96 -36.56
CA SER A 755 -13.92 -10.73 -36.98
C SER A 755 -15.25 -10.06 -36.66
N LEU A 756 -15.27 -9.18 -35.64
CA LEU A 756 -16.42 -8.34 -35.31
C LEU A 756 -16.46 -7.03 -36.11
N GLY A 757 -15.39 -6.69 -36.83
CA GLY A 757 -15.35 -5.52 -37.72
C GLY A 757 -14.40 -4.41 -37.29
N ALA A 758 -13.58 -4.60 -36.25
CA ALA A 758 -12.51 -3.66 -35.95
C ALA A 758 -11.47 -3.62 -37.07
N SER A 759 -11.00 -2.42 -37.40
CA SER A 759 -10.16 -2.16 -38.57
C SER A 759 -8.67 -2.38 -38.28
N ASP A 760 -8.17 -1.92 -37.13
CA ASP A 760 -6.78 -2.10 -36.72
C ASP A 760 -6.62 -2.05 -35.19
N PRO A 761 -7.03 -3.10 -34.46
CA PRO A 761 -6.97 -3.10 -33.00
C PRO A 761 -5.54 -2.94 -32.46
N GLN A 762 -5.35 -1.95 -31.59
CA GLN A 762 -4.08 -1.65 -30.91
C GLN A 762 -4.11 -2.13 -29.46
N PHE A 763 -2.93 -2.47 -28.92
CA PHE A 763 -2.76 -2.97 -27.56
C PHE A 763 -1.87 -2.02 -26.77
N LEU A 764 -2.39 -1.48 -25.67
CA LEU A 764 -1.68 -0.64 -24.71
C LEU A 764 -1.29 -1.50 -23.50
N VAL A 765 -0.02 -1.85 -23.43
CA VAL A 765 0.53 -2.81 -22.46
C VAL A 765 1.11 -2.08 -21.26
N VAL A 766 0.56 -2.35 -20.08
CA VAL A 766 1.06 -1.86 -18.80
C VAL A 766 2.06 -2.87 -18.25
N GLN A 767 3.25 -2.40 -17.91
CA GLN A 767 4.26 -3.24 -17.31
C GLN A 767 3.93 -3.56 -15.86
N LEU A 768 4.20 -4.81 -15.48
CA LEU A 768 4.04 -5.33 -14.13
C LEU A 768 4.74 -4.41 -13.12
N GLY A 769 4.04 -4.08 -12.05
CA GLY A 769 4.54 -3.15 -11.04
C GLY A 769 5.23 -3.82 -9.86
N ALA A 770 5.18 -3.14 -8.72
CA ALA A 770 5.79 -3.51 -7.45
C ALA A 770 4.82 -4.31 -6.58
N TRP A 771 5.27 -5.34 -5.86
CA TRP A 771 4.48 -5.92 -4.76
C TRP A 771 4.90 -5.25 -3.44
N ASP A 772 3.93 -4.94 -2.57
CA ASP A 772 4.19 -4.59 -1.16
C ASP A 772 4.10 -5.81 -0.22
N PHE A 773 4.15 -7.02 -0.78
CA PHE A 773 4.05 -8.22 0.02
C PHE A 773 5.44 -8.61 0.52
N GLU A 774 5.75 -8.33 1.79
CA GLU A 774 7.04 -8.59 2.45
C GLU A 774 7.36 -10.10 2.67
N GLY A 775 6.61 -11.02 2.06
CA GLY A 775 6.69 -12.46 2.35
C GLY A 775 7.02 -13.39 1.19
N ASP A 776 7.06 -12.91 -0.06
CA ASP A 776 7.26 -13.75 -1.25
C ASP A 776 8.41 -13.20 -2.11
N ASP A 777 9.59 -13.86 -2.10
CA ASP A 777 10.88 -13.45 -2.71
C ASP A 777 11.02 -13.69 -4.23
N TYR A 778 10.06 -13.17 -4.99
CA TYR A 778 9.85 -13.02 -6.45
C TYR A 778 10.65 -12.06 -7.38
N PRO A 779 11.73 -11.32 -7.01
CA PRO A 779 12.12 -10.09 -7.73
C PRO A 779 12.66 -10.37 -9.15
N THR A 780 13.31 -11.51 -9.33
CA THR A 780 13.81 -11.94 -10.64
C THR A 780 12.66 -12.40 -11.53
N GLY A 781 11.62 -13.01 -10.97
CA GLY A 781 10.38 -13.38 -11.66
C GLY A 781 9.63 -12.18 -12.22
N ALA A 782 9.42 -11.14 -11.42
CA ALA A 782 8.81 -9.88 -11.87
C ALA A 782 9.58 -9.28 -13.05
N SER A 783 10.90 -9.24 -12.91
CA SER A 783 11.79 -8.74 -13.95
C SER A 783 11.65 -9.56 -15.23
N ALA A 784 11.73 -10.89 -15.13
CA ALA A 784 11.60 -11.80 -16.27
C ALA A 784 10.26 -11.66 -16.99
N VAL A 785 9.17 -11.46 -16.24
CA VAL A 785 7.83 -11.17 -16.79
C VAL A 785 7.83 -9.85 -17.57
N ARG A 786 8.32 -8.75 -16.99
CA ARG A 786 8.44 -7.44 -17.71
C ARG A 786 9.26 -7.60 -19.00
N TRP A 787 10.34 -8.38 -18.96
CA TRP A 787 11.18 -8.61 -20.13
C TRP A 787 10.51 -9.44 -21.21
N ALA A 788 9.74 -10.44 -20.84
CA ALA A 788 8.94 -11.19 -21.80
C ALA A 788 7.91 -10.29 -22.48
N TYR A 789 7.24 -9.39 -21.74
CA TYR A 789 6.35 -8.40 -22.34
C TYR A 789 7.07 -7.43 -23.27
N GLN A 790 8.22 -6.88 -22.87
CA GLN A 790 8.99 -5.99 -23.73
C GLN A 790 9.42 -6.67 -25.04
N ARG A 791 9.90 -7.91 -24.96
CA ARG A 791 10.24 -8.70 -26.16
C ARG A 791 9.03 -9.02 -27.02
N ALA A 792 7.85 -9.24 -26.42
CA ALA A 792 6.62 -9.46 -27.16
C ALA A 792 6.18 -8.17 -27.89
N ILE A 793 6.29 -7.00 -27.23
CA ILE A 793 6.02 -5.68 -27.81
C ILE A 793 6.95 -5.43 -29.01
N ASP A 794 8.26 -5.69 -28.87
CA ASP A 794 9.22 -5.51 -29.96
C ASP A 794 8.93 -6.40 -31.20
N GLU A 795 8.26 -7.53 -31.00
CA GLU A 795 7.91 -8.50 -32.06
C GLU A 795 6.47 -8.33 -32.61
N VAL A 796 5.63 -7.50 -31.98
CA VAL A 796 4.21 -7.35 -32.32
C VAL A 796 3.89 -5.88 -32.59
N ALA A 797 3.81 -5.51 -33.87
CA ALA A 797 3.69 -4.11 -34.31
C ALA A 797 2.45 -3.34 -33.80
N TYR A 798 1.38 -4.04 -33.44
CA TYR A 798 0.14 -3.46 -32.90
C TYR A 798 0.12 -3.43 -31.36
N ALA A 799 1.18 -3.89 -30.71
CA ALA A 799 1.33 -3.84 -29.26
C ALA A 799 2.33 -2.74 -28.90
N HIS A 800 1.93 -1.92 -27.93
CA HIS A 800 2.64 -0.73 -27.53
C HIS A 800 2.84 -0.76 -26.03
N PHE A 801 4.05 -0.45 -25.60
CA PHE A 801 4.27 -0.10 -24.21
C PHE A 801 3.46 1.16 -23.88
N ALA A 802 2.61 1.07 -22.87
CA ALA A 802 1.75 2.19 -22.47
C ALA A 802 2.22 2.88 -21.20
N ALA A 803 2.41 2.11 -20.12
CA ALA A 803 2.71 2.66 -18.82
C ALA A 803 3.46 1.67 -17.93
N ASP A 804 4.22 2.21 -16.98
CA ASP A 804 4.70 1.46 -15.83
C ASP A 804 3.76 1.59 -14.66
N SER A 805 3.72 0.54 -13.82
CA SER A 805 2.94 0.52 -12.59
C SER A 805 3.77 0.30 -11.32
N TYR A 806 5.10 0.26 -11.44
CA TYR A 806 5.99 -0.10 -10.33
C TYR A 806 6.17 1.02 -9.30
N ASP A 807 5.96 2.27 -9.67
CA ASP A 807 6.07 3.44 -8.78
C ASP A 807 4.70 3.97 -8.33
N ILE A 808 3.63 3.31 -8.74
CA ILE A 808 2.26 3.75 -8.49
C ILE A 808 1.85 3.36 -7.05
N PRO A 809 1.20 4.26 -6.29
CA PRO A 809 0.76 3.99 -4.91
C PRO A 809 -0.19 2.79 -4.78
N ARG A 810 0.00 2.00 -3.72
CA ARG A 810 -0.81 0.82 -3.36
C ARG A 810 -1.05 0.77 -1.85
N PRO A 811 -2.10 0.09 -1.37
CA PRO A 811 -2.22 -0.25 0.04
C PRO A 811 -1.05 -1.15 0.47
N TRP A 812 -0.55 -0.95 1.69
CA TRP A 812 0.52 -1.78 2.26
C TRP A 812 0.12 -3.26 2.29
N GLY A 813 1.03 -4.16 1.90
CA GLY A 813 0.75 -5.60 1.84
C GLY A 813 -0.17 -6.03 0.70
N ASP A 814 -0.65 -5.11 -0.15
CA ASP A 814 -1.54 -5.42 -1.25
C ASP A 814 -0.79 -5.42 -2.59
N VAL A 815 -1.00 -6.47 -3.38
CA VAL A 815 -0.54 -6.48 -4.78
C VAL A 815 -1.32 -5.48 -5.61
N HIS A 816 -2.56 -5.13 -5.25
CA HIS A 816 -3.45 -4.34 -6.09
C HIS A 816 -3.25 -2.82 -5.92
N LEU A 817 -3.42 -2.08 -7.01
CA LEU A 817 -3.46 -0.62 -6.96
C LEU A 817 -4.67 -0.12 -6.14
N GLY A 818 -4.45 0.92 -5.34
CA GLY A 818 -5.54 1.64 -4.67
C GLY A 818 -6.36 2.49 -5.66
N GLY A 819 -7.39 3.21 -5.18
CA GLY A 819 -8.13 4.16 -6.04
C GLY A 819 -7.22 5.24 -6.63
N MET A 820 -6.35 5.83 -5.81
CA MET A 820 -5.31 6.76 -6.29
C MET A 820 -4.32 6.09 -7.23
N GLY A 821 -3.95 4.83 -6.99
CA GLY A 821 -3.06 4.10 -7.90
C GLY A 821 -3.66 3.97 -9.31
N HIS A 822 -4.94 3.61 -9.40
CA HIS A 822 -5.66 3.56 -10.67
C HIS A 822 -5.83 4.93 -11.32
N TYR A 823 -5.98 6.00 -10.53
CA TYR A 823 -5.98 7.37 -11.05
C TYR A 823 -4.67 7.71 -11.76
N HIS A 824 -3.53 7.43 -11.13
CA HIS A 824 -2.21 7.64 -11.73
C HIS A 824 -2.01 6.78 -12.98
N LEU A 825 -2.39 5.49 -12.92
CA LEU A 825 -2.29 4.59 -14.06
C LEU A 825 -3.11 5.07 -15.24
N ALA A 826 -4.35 5.52 -15.00
CA ALA A 826 -5.25 6.02 -16.02
C ALA A 826 -4.68 7.26 -16.74
N HIS A 827 -4.01 8.16 -16.03
CA HIS A 827 -3.35 9.32 -16.63
C HIS A 827 -2.22 8.92 -17.57
N ARG A 828 -1.41 7.93 -17.19
CA ARG A 828 -0.35 7.39 -18.06
C ARG A 828 -0.94 6.71 -19.29
N LEU A 829 -1.98 5.91 -19.10
CA LEU A 829 -2.72 5.26 -20.18
C LEU A 829 -3.33 6.27 -21.15
N ALA A 830 -3.85 7.40 -20.67
CA ALA A 830 -4.40 8.47 -21.50
C ALA A 830 -3.35 9.05 -22.48
N ARG A 831 -2.12 9.27 -22.02
CA ARG A 831 -1.03 9.72 -22.91
C ARG A 831 -0.65 8.66 -23.94
N ALA A 832 -0.56 7.40 -23.51
CA ALA A 832 -0.26 6.30 -24.42
C ALA A 832 -1.35 6.13 -25.48
N TYR A 833 -2.61 6.22 -25.08
CA TYR A 833 -3.76 6.22 -25.97
C TYR A 833 -3.70 7.38 -26.96
N ALA A 834 -3.48 8.60 -26.47
CA ALA A 834 -3.37 9.79 -27.32
C ALA A 834 -2.24 9.64 -28.36
N ASN A 835 -1.12 9.02 -27.99
CA ASN A 835 -0.03 8.82 -28.92
C ASN A 835 -0.31 7.75 -29.97
N VAL A 836 -0.87 6.62 -29.55
CA VAL A 836 -1.06 5.44 -30.40
C VAL A 836 -2.31 5.55 -31.27
N ILE A 837 -3.42 5.98 -30.68
CA ILE A 837 -4.73 6.04 -31.34
C ILE A 837 -4.93 7.37 -32.05
N GLU A 838 -4.56 8.48 -31.39
CA GLU A 838 -4.81 9.84 -31.91
C GLU A 838 -3.58 10.47 -32.57
N GLY A 839 -2.46 9.74 -32.66
CA GLY A 839 -1.24 10.20 -33.33
C GLY A 839 -0.53 11.37 -32.65
N GLN A 840 -0.78 11.62 -31.36
CA GLN A 840 -0.07 12.64 -30.60
C GLN A 840 1.37 12.22 -30.25
N ALA A 841 2.14 13.15 -29.68
CA ALA A 841 3.53 12.94 -29.28
C ALA A 841 3.78 13.36 -27.82
N ASN A 842 2.89 12.95 -26.90
CA ASN A 842 3.06 13.18 -25.47
C ASN A 842 4.26 12.40 -24.93
N SER A 843 4.99 13.00 -23.97
CA SER A 843 6.06 12.28 -23.25
C SER A 843 5.47 11.12 -22.46
N LEU A 844 6.02 9.91 -22.65
CA LEU A 844 5.71 8.71 -21.86
C LEU A 844 6.74 8.47 -20.74
N GLY A 845 7.58 9.47 -20.45
CA GLY A 845 8.65 9.40 -19.46
C GLY A 845 10.03 9.16 -20.09
N PRO A 846 11.09 9.25 -19.27
CA PRO A 846 12.44 8.96 -19.73
C PRO A 846 12.59 7.51 -20.16
N GLN A 847 13.54 7.21 -21.03
CA GLN A 847 13.78 5.86 -21.54
C GLN A 847 15.26 5.60 -21.78
N ILE A 848 15.65 4.33 -21.63
CA ILE A 848 16.97 3.85 -22.02
C ILE A 848 16.99 3.75 -23.56
N THR A 849 17.88 4.46 -24.24
CA THR A 849 18.00 4.38 -25.72
C THR A 849 19.24 3.66 -26.19
N GLY A 850 20.22 3.50 -25.32
CA GLY A 850 21.45 2.81 -25.66
C GLY A 850 22.22 2.46 -24.42
N ALA A 851 23.01 1.40 -24.51
CA ALA A 851 24.05 1.08 -23.56
C ALA A 851 25.35 0.92 -24.35
N THR A 852 26.36 1.68 -23.98
CA THR A 852 27.67 1.67 -24.65
C THR A 852 28.74 1.28 -23.66
N TRP A 853 29.67 0.44 -24.12
CA TRP A 853 30.86 0.07 -23.38
C TRP A 853 31.75 1.27 -23.10
N ARG A 854 32.32 1.31 -21.89
CA ARG A 854 33.42 2.22 -21.56
C ARG A 854 34.73 1.45 -21.33
N SER A 855 34.65 0.30 -20.67
CA SER A 855 35.76 -0.63 -20.41
C SER A 855 35.20 -2.06 -20.29
N ALA A 856 36.05 -3.09 -20.20
CA ALA A 856 35.60 -4.49 -20.04
C ALA A 856 34.70 -4.75 -18.81
N THR A 857 34.68 -3.80 -17.86
CA THR A 857 34.00 -3.88 -16.57
C THR A 857 32.99 -2.74 -16.35
N ASP A 858 33.06 -1.67 -17.14
CA ASP A 858 32.24 -0.46 -16.98
C ASP A 858 31.43 -0.17 -18.24
N PHE A 859 30.16 0.17 -18.06
CA PHE A 859 29.32 0.61 -19.17
C PHE A 859 28.52 1.86 -18.83
N ARG A 860 28.11 2.59 -19.88
CA ARG A 860 27.29 3.79 -19.79
C ARG A 860 25.95 3.57 -20.51
N ALA A 861 24.84 3.58 -19.77
CA ALA A 861 23.49 3.71 -20.29
C ALA A 861 23.21 5.18 -20.61
N ALA A 862 22.82 5.44 -21.87
CA ALA A 862 22.25 6.71 -22.27
C ALA A 862 20.76 6.71 -21.93
N VAL A 863 20.34 7.66 -21.11
CA VAL A 863 18.93 7.90 -20.77
C VAL A 863 18.49 9.14 -21.54
N VAL A 864 17.50 8.98 -22.42
CA VAL A 864 16.90 10.12 -23.15
C VAL A 864 15.49 10.39 -22.64
N GLY A 865 14.91 11.50 -23.08
CA GLY A 865 13.58 11.92 -22.62
C GLY A 865 13.58 12.55 -21.23
N LEU A 866 14.76 12.84 -20.68
CA LEU A 866 14.91 13.64 -19.47
C LEU A 866 14.66 15.12 -19.80
N PRO A 867 13.71 15.81 -19.16
CA PRO A 867 13.62 17.27 -19.20
C PRO A 867 14.88 17.91 -18.60
N SER A 868 14.95 19.24 -18.58
CA SER A 868 16.08 20.00 -18.01
C SER A 868 16.39 19.74 -16.53
N GLY A 869 15.61 18.91 -15.84
CA GLY A 869 16.02 18.36 -14.57
C GLY A 869 15.45 16.96 -14.30
N LEU A 870 16.05 16.35 -13.29
CA LEU A 870 15.91 14.97 -12.88
C LEU A 870 15.66 14.98 -11.37
N HIS A 871 14.48 14.53 -10.95
CA HIS A 871 14.21 14.38 -9.54
C HIS A 871 14.95 13.14 -9.05
N LEU A 872 15.90 13.33 -8.14
CA LEU A 872 16.62 12.25 -7.49
C LEU A 872 16.01 11.87 -6.15
N PRO A 873 16.28 10.64 -5.68
CA PRO A 873 15.84 10.19 -4.38
C PRO A 873 16.40 11.11 -3.29
N PRO A 874 15.60 11.52 -2.30
CA PRO A 874 16.11 12.24 -1.14
C PRO A 874 17.09 11.35 -0.37
N GLY A 875 18.34 11.78 -0.18
CA GLY A 875 19.31 11.09 0.69
C GLY A 875 20.63 10.66 0.03
N ASP A 876 20.71 10.59 -1.30
CA ASP A 876 21.99 10.40 -1.99
C ASP A 876 22.70 11.76 -2.16
N MET A 877 23.62 12.07 -1.25
CA MET A 877 24.46 13.27 -1.32
C MET A 877 25.53 13.23 -2.45
N GLY A 878 25.30 12.44 -3.50
CA GLY A 878 26.17 12.39 -4.67
C GLY A 878 25.49 11.70 -5.85
N ASP A 879 26.00 12.00 -7.04
CA ASP A 879 25.67 11.35 -8.32
C ASP A 879 26.11 9.85 -8.35
N VAL A 880 26.17 9.17 -7.19
CA VAL A 880 26.73 7.83 -7.00
C VAL A 880 25.82 7.03 -6.08
N ALA A 881 25.35 5.87 -6.55
CA ALA A 881 24.63 4.90 -5.74
C ALA A 881 25.42 3.58 -5.66
N SER A 882 25.44 2.95 -4.48
CA SER A 882 25.98 1.61 -4.25
C SER A 882 24.86 0.64 -3.89
N GLY A 883 25.03 -0.64 -4.21
CA GLY A 883 24.04 -1.69 -3.98
C GLY A 883 23.81 -2.55 -5.22
N PRO A 884 23.06 -3.66 -5.10
CA PRO A 884 22.81 -4.58 -6.21
C PRO A 884 22.01 -3.95 -7.35
N TYR A 885 21.17 -2.95 -7.03
CA TYR A 885 20.29 -2.29 -7.98
C TYR A 885 20.34 -0.76 -7.87
N PRO A 886 21.46 -0.10 -8.22
CA PRO A 886 21.56 1.36 -8.12
C PRO A 886 20.46 2.03 -8.94
N TRP A 887 19.61 2.80 -8.27
CA TRP A 887 18.39 3.41 -8.83
C TRP A 887 17.47 2.43 -9.57
N GLY A 888 17.48 1.14 -9.21
CA GLY A 888 16.67 0.10 -9.83
C GLY A 888 17.22 -0.47 -11.14
N PHE A 889 18.47 -0.19 -11.53
CA PHE A 889 19.08 -0.86 -12.67
C PHE A 889 19.56 -2.27 -12.32
N GLN A 890 19.49 -3.21 -13.26
CA GLN A 890 20.14 -4.51 -13.19
C GLN A 890 20.87 -4.84 -14.48
N ILE A 891 21.83 -5.75 -14.40
CA ILE A 891 22.50 -6.31 -15.56
C ILE A 891 22.20 -7.80 -15.58
N LEU A 892 21.82 -8.29 -16.75
CA LEU A 892 21.38 -9.66 -16.95
C LEU A 892 22.23 -10.31 -18.03
N SER A 893 22.60 -11.56 -17.80
CA SER A 893 23.39 -12.39 -18.70
C SER A 893 22.67 -13.70 -19.06
N GLY A 894 23.24 -14.44 -20.01
CA GLY A 894 22.69 -15.70 -20.50
C GLY A 894 21.55 -15.52 -21.52
N ALA A 895 21.26 -16.57 -22.27
CA ALA A 895 20.28 -16.55 -23.36
C ALA A 895 18.84 -16.22 -22.90
N ASN A 896 18.51 -16.58 -21.67
CA ASN A 896 17.18 -16.39 -21.10
C ASN A 896 17.05 -15.13 -20.23
N MET A 897 18.13 -14.35 -20.06
CA MET A 897 18.17 -13.14 -19.24
C MET A 897 17.84 -13.39 -17.76
N THR A 898 18.26 -14.53 -17.23
CA THR A 898 17.94 -14.98 -15.85
C THR A 898 19.11 -14.90 -14.88
N VAL A 899 20.32 -14.62 -15.36
CA VAL A 899 21.53 -14.59 -14.52
C VAL A 899 21.92 -13.14 -14.28
N GLU A 900 21.72 -12.67 -13.06
CA GLU A 900 22.09 -11.34 -12.65
C GLU A 900 23.61 -11.17 -12.56
N VAL A 901 24.12 -10.05 -13.07
CA VAL A 901 25.52 -9.65 -12.94
C VAL A 901 25.60 -8.53 -11.88
N PRO A 902 26.37 -8.73 -10.79
CA PRO A 902 26.46 -7.75 -9.72
C PRO A 902 26.97 -6.39 -10.19
N ILE A 903 26.23 -5.33 -9.85
CA ILE A 903 26.65 -3.95 -10.02
C ILE A 903 27.38 -3.51 -8.75
N ILE A 904 28.58 -2.97 -8.90
CA ILE A 904 29.38 -2.45 -7.78
C ILE A 904 28.93 -1.02 -7.47
N ARG A 905 28.68 -0.26 -8.53
CA ARG A 905 28.47 1.19 -8.44
C ARG A 905 27.66 1.69 -9.63
N GLY A 906 26.70 2.57 -9.36
CA GLY A 906 26.07 3.42 -10.36
C GLY A 906 26.59 4.86 -10.23
N ILE A 907 26.85 5.53 -11.35
CA ILE A 907 27.19 6.95 -11.42
C ILE A 907 26.24 7.62 -12.40
N LEU A 908 25.50 8.63 -11.95
CA LEU A 908 24.56 9.36 -12.79
C LEU A 908 25.11 10.75 -13.11
N ASP A 909 25.44 10.99 -14.37
CA ASP A 909 25.80 12.33 -14.83
C ASP A 909 24.55 13.08 -15.30
N ARG A 910 24.15 14.08 -14.52
CA ARG A 910 22.96 14.92 -14.79
C ARG A 910 23.15 15.83 -16.01
N VAL A 911 24.37 16.28 -16.27
CA VAL A 911 24.68 17.18 -17.38
C VAL A 911 24.56 16.43 -18.69
N SER A 912 25.16 15.23 -18.75
CA SER A 912 25.13 14.41 -19.94
C SER A 912 23.93 13.46 -20.01
N ARG A 913 23.12 13.37 -18.95
CA ARG A 913 21.91 12.52 -18.87
C ARG A 913 22.21 11.05 -19.07
N THR A 914 23.26 10.58 -18.39
CA THR A 914 23.72 9.19 -18.53
C THR A 914 23.92 8.52 -17.19
N VAL A 915 23.60 7.23 -17.14
CA VAL A 915 23.86 6.37 -15.99
C VAL A 915 25.02 5.45 -16.37
N THR A 916 26.12 5.52 -15.64
CA THR A 916 27.25 4.59 -15.75
C THR A 916 27.09 3.52 -14.68
N LEU A 917 27.13 2.25 -15.04
CA LEU A 917 27.16 1.15 -14.07
C LEU A 917 28.50 0.42 -14.20
N GLU A 918 29.15 0.19 -13.06
CA GLU A 918 30.44 -0.48 -12.92
C GLU A 918 30.24 -1.88 -12.35
N THR A 919 30.94 -2.87 -12.90
CA THR A 919 30.85 -4.29 -12.50
C THR A 919 32.25 -4.90 -12.41
N ASN A 920 32.39 -6.09 -11.79
CA ASN A 920 33.67 -6.82 -11.76
C ASN A 920 33.73 -7.93 -12.83
N THR A 921 32.69 -8.03 -13.67
CA THR A 921 32.50 -9.16 -14.58
C THR A 921 32.54 -8.68 -16.02
N ASN A 922 33.05 -9.51 -16.93
CA ASN A 922 32.96 -9.23 -18.36
C ASN A 922 31.49 -9.21 -18.80
N LEU A 923 31.03 -8.09 -19.34
CA LEU A 923 29.64 -7.87 -19.73
C LEU A 923 29.30 -8.30 -21.17
N SER A 924 30.19 -9.01 -21.87
CA SER A 924 29.98 -9.44 -23.25
C SER A 924 28.73 -10.32 -23.37
N GLY A 925 27.76 -9.87 -24.17
CA GLY A 925 26.47 -10.54 -24.34
C GLY A 925 25.45 -10.28 -23.23
N CYS A 926 25.79 -9.49 -22.20
CA CYS A 926 24.85 -9.06 -21.18
C CYS A 926 23.90 -7.97 -21.72
N ARG A 927 22.83 -7.68 -21.00
CA ARG A 927 21.96 -6.52 -21.25
C ARG A 927 21.69 -5.77 -19.95
N VAL A 928 21.45 -4.47 -20.12
CA VAL A 928 21.01 -3.59 -19.05
C VAL A 928 19.51 -3.61 -19.04
N ALA A 929 18.91 -3.76 -17.87
CA ALA A 929 17.47 -3.74 -17.72
C ALA A 929 17.05 -2.87 -16.54
N PHE A 930 15.83 -2.34 -16.62
CA PHE A 930 15.25 -1.46 -15.61
C PHE A 930 13.72 -1.57 -15.67
N PRO A 931 12.98 -1.61 -14.54
CA PRO A 931 13.47 -1.70 -13.17
C PRO A 931 13.79 -3.15 -12.78
N ALA A 932 14.73 -3.27 -11.85
CA ALA A 932 15.06 -4.49 -11.16
C ALA A 932 14.09 -4.73 -9.99
N GLY A 933 13.73 -5.99 -9.80
CA GLY A 933 13.01 -6.46 -8.62
C GLY A 933 11.62 -5.86 -8.39
N PHE A 934 11.26 -5.79 -7.11
CA PHE A 934 9.91 -5.51 -6.63
C PHE A 934 9.55 -4.06 -6.47
N ALA A 935 10.47 -3.16 -6.73
CA ALA A 935 10.14 -1.75 -6.76
C ALA A 935 9.54 -1.16 -5.46
N THR A 936 9.75 -1.81 -4.32
CA THR A 936 9.48 -1.27 -2.97
C THR A 936 10.38 -0.07 -2.69
N ASP A 937 11.70 -0.24 -2.85
CA ASP A 937 12.70 0.84 -2.73
C ASP A 937 12.40 1.99 -3.69
N GLN A 938 11.88 1.64 -4.85
CA GLN A 938 11.57 2.57 -5.93
C GLN A 938 10.39 3.48 -5.55
N ARG A 939 9.45 3.00 -4.74
CA ARG A 939 8.39 3.83 -4.13
C ARG A 939 8.85 4.64 -2.94
N ALA A 940 9.93 4.25 -2.26
CA ALA A 940 10.59 5.09 -1.25
C ALA A 940 11.34 6.30 -1.86
N GLY A 941 11.17 6.53 -3.17
CA GLY A 941 11.74 7.68 -3.88
C GLY A 941 13.00 7.35 -4.67
N HIS A 942 13.47 6.10 -4.66
CA HIS A 942 14.71 5.67 -5.31
C HIS A 942 14.63 5.48 -6.84
N LEU A 943 13.92 6.37 -7.54
CA LEU A 943 13.65 6.26 -8.98
C LEU A 943 14.07 7.48 -9.77
N ILE A 944 14.56 7.23 -10.99
CA ILE A 944 14.66 8.24 -12.02
C ILE A 944 13.25 8.58 -12.52
N ARG A 945 12.89 9.86 -12.48
CA ARG A 945 11.64 10.40 -13.00
C ARG A 945 11.88 11.70 -13.76
N ASP A 946 10.93 12.07 -14.62
CA ASP A 946 10.90 13.42 -15.16
C ASP A 946 10.53 14.45 -14.07
N GLU A 947 11.09 15.66 -14.16
CA GLU A 947 10.77 16.77 -13.24
C GLU A 947 9.49 17.52 -13.60
N GLN A 948 8.81 17.11 -14.69
CA GLN A 948 7.56 17.77 -15.05
C GLN A 948 6.54 17.45 -13.98
N ALA A 949 6.27 18.43 -13.11
CA ALA A 949 5.11 18.43 -12.25
C ALA A 949 3.89 18.46 -13.17
N HIS A 950 3.36 17.28 -13.48
CA HIS A 950 2.17 17.14 -14.29
C HIS A 950 0.94 17.39 -13.40
N GLY A 951 0.85 18.61 -12.88
CA GLY A 951 -0.11 19.00 -11.85
C GLY A 951 0.15 18.29 -10.51
N ARG A 952 -0.83 17.52 -10.05
CA ARG A 952 -0.82 16.80 -8.76
C ARG A 952 -0.22 15.39 -8.84
N LEU A 953 0.26 14.99 -10.02
CA LEU A 953 0.79 13.66 -10.29
C LEU A 953 2.31 13.65 -10.18
N MET A 954 2.85 12.56 -9.66
CA MET A 954 4.29 12.33 -9.69
C MET A 954 4.77 12.29 -11.14
N GLY A 955 5.98 12.81 -11.38
CA GLY A 955 6.65 12.74 -12.68
C GLY A 955 6.66 11.32 -13.25
N LEU A 956 6.71 11.21 -14.58
CA LEU A 956 6.73 9.92 -15.26
C LEU A 956 8.07 9.23 -14.97
N PRO A 957 8.07 7.95 -14.58
CA PRO A 957 9.28 7.29 -14.18
C PRO A 957 10.04 6.78 -15.42
N LEU A 958 11.32 6.45 -15.24
CA LEU A 958 12.14 5.82 -16.29
C LEU A 958 11.44 4.58 -16.82
N ARG A 959 11.04 4.58 -18.09
CA ARG A 959 10.27 3.48 -18.64
C ARG A 959 10.97 2.15 -18.45
N SER A 960 10.20 1.11 -18.10
CA SER A 960 10.76 -0.23 -18.11
C SER A 960 11.37 -0.52 -19.48
N GLY A 961 12.59 -1.01 -19.50
CA GLY A 961 13.34 -1.13 -20.74
C GLY A 961 14.52 -2.08 -20.60
N MET A 962 14.94 -2.59 -21.76
CA MET A 962 16.11 -3.45 -21.88
C MET A 962 16.98 -2.94 -23.03
N SER A 963 18.28 -2.84 -22.80
CA SER A 963 19.21 -2.50 -23.87
C SER A 963 19.31 -3.62 -24.92
N ALA A 964 19.85 -3.28 -26.09
CA ALA A 964 20.43 -4.29 -26.96
C ALA A 964 21.52 -5.10 -26.20
N ALA A 965 21.85 -6.28 -26.72
CA ALA A 965 22.98 -7.05 -26.22
C ALA A 965 24.25 -6.20 -26.29
N LEU A 966 25.00 -6.19 -25.19
CA LEU A 966 26.28 -5.51 -25.09
C LEU A 966 27.28 -6.24 -25.98
N ILE A 967 27.59 -5.65 -27.14
CA ILE A 967 28.60 -6.15 -28.07
C ILE A 967 29.94 -5.59 -27.63
N ALA A 968 30.88 -6.47 -27.26
CA ALA A 968 32.23 -6.06 -26.91
C ALA A 968 32.84 -5.20 -28.06
N PRO A 969 33.60 -4.14 -27.74
CA PRO A 969 34.24 -3.29 -28.75
C PRO A 969 35.11 -4.03 -29.75
#